data_AF-F0ZQX5-F1
#
_entry.id   AF-F0ZQX5-F1
#
_cell.length_a   1.000
_cell.length_b   1.000
_cell.length_c   1.000
_cell.angle_alpha   90.00
_cell.angle_beta   90.00
_cell.angle_gamma   90.00
#
_symmetry.space_group_name_H-M   'P 1'
#
loop_
_entity.id
_entity.type
_entity.pdbx_description
1 polymer ?
#
loop_
_entity_poly.entity_id
_entity_poly.type
_entity_poly.pdbx_seq_one_letter_code
_entity_poly.pdbx_strand_id
1 'polypeptide(L)'
;MKLTIISFLLFFILIDSCLSINVISNEVNCLNNLATNTGGYTASSLSTTFCDLPSNFCYPNGSISTITFTQTTTYELSYNDLICFPNLNTIRISKGRLPESFFTSFNPSIQYLTVESTILPALNVVIGGVYQLVLNGQFSTIKASQLKNVKNLSLYNTVDIILDVIEEDSVLENIGYTTNTIPNIKYFKKLKSLSISFGPNFNKDSYSNIAFFSPLKDIKISGDKVDFPMELTQLVNPQYTNLAFWTPVQPVGFIDLSNNQIDESVTLYINDGINFNINYVFPIKKLPKKTSQLEILNSNFNFPDLNIFKNVSYLSFYGGQILTNITSNTALTFSNSLTMTNMKIKGFLDDSWCNTLPSLNSNKLEGTLPKCFYCHLRSTIISYNFGGNLFSNFNIDGSDCTYDDINIEIDISNKPTIVLYGKNIGFEAKNIITTPPNVFSGLSFKGNFTGQMYGDLKNVTVTFKTQPKLSFTLTTSTNPPVIDSISQNNSTLTIEGSFFNNIPSNIQVSIEEELVCNVKSSSFYKITCELQYPIKPYGNKVLKVMARGLYALKEFNLQYTPIPCPVSDCNEGGVCNDHEGICECYQEFVTIGNNICNIENIYISTSTQVDSSTGGEVSLFGWFSSYANIQIFLNDVDTESVTYESQRFLKITVPPGTGKVKVTMVMAQLKWNGFIYPYIETSNIACFNNCSSNGVCNTTSSECTCKTGFYGVDCSGISLDDPKTTLSDSNWPVSLTNEQTGFYISIVSINEVSLDGSIVKKQSPVWEKKSDSKFFTSINDRTIATMNFGVLNNQSIEINNNQFLIQNGIIAEFDLSYWEFKNTSNQLQIVISSQMKVDSKATQNNCNSDKSEFSSGSMIKGSKNVNFFKFTKNSKTLYARIQNKALASSYQVPIDISLLSNQNNTVLIGINLPHTLMARISSDFSLFLAPDFNSSTSCSQSSDDEVNASSLILYSSYLVLSLLSLVILI
;
A
#
# COMPACT_ATOMS: atom_id res chain seq x y z
N MET A 1 58.89 19.38 -11.53
CA MET A 1 59.42 18.00 -11.65
C MET A 1 59.01 17.33 -12.98
N LYS A 2 57.72 17.22 -13.34
CA LYS A 2 57.30 16.63 -14.65
C LYS A 2 57.81 17.41 -15.88
N LEU A 3 57.82 18.75 -15.84
CA LEU A 3 58.33 19.56 -16.95
C LEU A 3 59.85 19.43 -17.14
N THR A 4 60.59 19.21 -16.05
CA THR A 4 62.05 19.06 -16.04
C THR A 4 62.46 17.69 -16.61
N ILE A 5 61.69 16.63 -16.32
CA ILE A 5 61.92 15.29 -16.88
C ILE A 5 61.63 15.27 -18.38
N ILE A 6 60.57 15.96 -18.84
CA ILE A 6 60.27 16.06 -20.28
C ILE A 6 61.35 16.86 -21.01
N SER A 7 61.86 17.95 -20.41
CA SER A 7 62.97 18.72 -20.99
C SER A 7 64.28 17.93 -21.01
N PHE A 8 64.55 17.11 -19.98
CA PHE A 8 65.73 16.24 -19.93
C PHE A 8 65.65 15.06 -20.92
N LEU A 9 64.46 14.51 -21.13
CA LEU A 9 64.20 13.50 -22.17
C LEU A 9 64.29 14.09 -23.57
N LEU A 10 63.75 15.29 -23.80
CA LEU A 10 63.92 16.01 -25.07
C LEU A 10 65.40 16.34 -25.32
N PHE A 11 66.17 16.67 -24.29
CA PHE A 11 67.61 16.91 -24.40
C PHE A 11 68.38 15.62 -24.72
N PHE A 12 68.02 14.47 -24.14
CA PHE A 12 68.60 13.17 -24.50
C PHE A 12 68.24 12.72 -25.92
N ILE A 13 66.99 12.95 -26.35
CA ILE A 13 66.54 12.68 -27.72
C ILE A 13 67.28 13.59 -28.72
N LEU A 14 67.59 14.83 -28.33
CA LEU A 14 68.37 15.76 -29.17
C LEU A 14 69.88 15.45 -29.18
N ILE A 15 70.44 14.85 -28.12
CA ILE A 15 71.85 14.42 -28.08
C ILE A 15 72.08 13.13 -28.88
N ASP A 16 71.14 12.17 -28.83
CA ASP A 16 71.24 10.95 -29.65
C ASP A 16 71.16 11.23 -31.16
N SER A 17 70.58 12.38 -31.57
CA SER A 17 70.50 12.81 -32.97
C SER A 17 71.73 13.55 -33.50
N CYS A 18 72.83 13.69 -32.74
CA CYS A 18 74.00 14.49 -33.15
C CYS A 18 75.33 13.72 -33.30
N LEU A 19 75.35 12.40 -33.03
CA LEU A 19 76.53 11.58 -33.29
C LEU A 19 76.29 10.75 -34.56
N SER A 20 76.76 11.26 -35.71
CA SER A 20 76.79 10.50 -36.96
C SER A 20 77.64 9.25 -36.75
N ILE A 21 76.99 8.09 -36.73
CA ILE A 21 77.68 6.79 -36.58
C ILE A 21 78.27 6.44 -37.95
N ASN A 22 79.60 6.30 -38.01
CA ASN A 22 80.26 5.84 -39.22
C ASN A 22 80.09 4.33 -39.37
N VAL A 23 79.87 3.88 -40.61
CA VAL A 23 79.85 2.46 -40.96
C VAL A 23 81.26 1.88 -40.77
N ILE A 24 81.36 0.69 -40.17
CA ILE A 24 82.65 0.02 -39.99
C ILE A 24 83.33 -0.25 -41.33
N SER A 25 84.65 -0.07 -41.39
CA SER A 25 85.44 -0.11 -42.64
C SER A 25 85.22 -1.37 -43.48
N ASN A 26 84.96 -2.51 -42.85
CA ASN A 26 84.74 -3.78 -43.54
C ASN A 26 83.39 -3.85 -44.28
N GLU A 27 82.38 -3.12 -43.81
CA GLU A 27 81.04 -3.08 -44.43
C GLU A 27 80.92 -1.95 -45.46
N VAL A 28 81.77 -0.93 -45.42
CA VAL A 28 81.76 0.20 -46.37
C VAL A 28 81.92 -0.29 -47.82
N ASN A 29 82.85 -1.21 -48.08
CA ASN A 29 83.05 -1.76 -49.43
C ASN A 29 81.80 -2.52 -49.92
N CYS A 30 81.17 -3.26 -49.03
CA CYS A 30 79.93 -3.99 -49.33
C CYS A 30 78.78 -3.04 -49.63
N LEU A 31 78.66 -1.98 -48.83
CA LEU A 31 77.64 -0.96 -49.03
C LEU A 31 77.83 -0.22 -50.35
N ASN A 32 79.06 0.12 -50.73
CA ASN A 32 79.37 0.75 -52.00
C ASN A 32 79.06 -0.17 -53.20
N ASN A 33 79.38 -1.46 -53.09
CA ASN A 33 79.03 -2.46 -54.10
C ASN A 33 77.51 -2.61 -54.24
N LEU A 34 76.81 -2.73 -53.10
CA LEU A 34 75.35 -2.80 -53.07
C LEU A 34 74.71 -1.55 -53.69
N ALA A 35 75.21 -0.36 -53.35
CA ALA A 35 74.75 0.91 -53.93
C ALA A 35 74.96 0.99 -55.43
N THR A 36 76.13 0.55 -55.91
CA THR A 36 76.46 0.51 -57.35
C THR A 36 75.59 -0.48 -58.11
N ASN A 37 75.44 -1.69 -57.56
CA ASN A 37 74.69 -2.77 -58.17
C ASN A 37 73.19 -2.44 -58.23
N THR A 38 72.63 -1.87 -57.17
CA THR A 38 71.17 -1.60 -57.07
C THR A 38 70.78 -0.22 -57.58
N GLY A 39 71.72 0.74 -57.62
CA GLY A 39 71.45 2.16 -57.86
C GLY A 39 70.56 2.80 -56.78
N GLY A 40 70.43 2.15 -55.62
CA GLY A 40 69.49 2.56 -54.55
C GLY A 40 70.00 3.66 -53.63
N TYR A 41 71.28 4.00 -53.72
CA TYR A 41 71.90 5.07 -52.92
C TYR A 41 72.74 5.99 -53.81
N THR A 42 72.57 7.31 -53.67
CA THR A 42 73.23 8.32 -54.51
C THR A 42 74.20 9.23 -53.74
N ALA A 43 74.45 8.97 -52.45
CA ALA A 43 75.31 9.81 -51.63
C ALA A 43 76.80 9.54 -51.91
N SER A 44 77.60 10.61 -52.01
CA SER A 44 79.04 10.54 -52.31
C SER A 44 79.90 9.97 -51.16
N SER A 45 79.35 9.83 -49.94
CA SER A 45 80.07 9.29 -48.78
C SER A 45 79.18 8.42 -47.89
N LEU A 46 78.78 7.25 -48.40
CA LEU A 46 77.95 6.29 -47.66
C LEU A 46 78.57 5.83 -46.34
N SER A 47 79.90 5.81 -46.23
CA SER A 47 80.60 5.44 -44.99
C SER A 47 80.24 6.30 -43.78
N THR A 48 79.88 7.57 -43.98
CA THR A 48 79.58 8.52 -42.90
C THR A 48 78.12 8.94 -42.84
N THR A 49 77.33 8.63 -43.87
CA THR A 49 75.95 9.13 -44.00
C THR A 49 74.90 8.03 -43.99
N PHE A 50 75.29 6.77 -44.20
CA PHE A 50 74.34 5.67 -44.34
C PHE A 50 73.50 5.43 -43.08
N CYS A 51 74.14 5.45 -41.90
CA CYS A 51 73.46 5.25 -40.63
C CYS A 51 72.48 6.40 -40.29
N ASP A 52 72.61 7.54 -40.98
CA ASP A 52 71.73 8.70 -40.84
C ASP A 52 70.59 8.68 -41.88
N LEU A 53 70.60 7.75 -42.85
CA LEU A 53 69.53 7.65 -43.84
C LEU A 53 68.25 7.12 -43.20
N PRO A 54 67.07 7.69 -43.53
CA PRO A 54 65.79 7.19 -43.03
C PRO A 54 65.61 5.70 -43.33
N SER A 55 65.14 4.94 -42.34
CA SER A 55 64.87 3.49 -42.43
C SER A 55 66.10 2.59 -42.59
N ASN A 56 67.32 3.12 -42.48
CA ASN A 56 68.53 2.35 -42.32
C ASN A 56 69.02 2.50 -40.88
N PHE A 57 69.62 1.46 -40.33
CA PHE A 57 70.06 1.46 -38.93
C PHE A 57 71.40 0.76 -38.79
N CYS A 58 72.23 1.30 -37.91
CA CYS A 58 73.49 0.74 -37.51
C CYS A 58 73.49 0.54 -35.99
N TYR A 59 74.21 -0.46 -35.53
CA TYR A 59 74.54 -0.60 -34.12
C TYR A 59 75.49 0.52 -33.67
N PRO A 60 75.61 0.80 -32.37
CA PRO A 60 76.53 1.82 -31.84
C PRO A 60 77.99 1.64 -32.26
N ASN A 61 78.40 0.42 -32.63
CA ASN A 61 79.74 0.11 -33.12
C ASN A 61 79.93 0.40 -34.63
N GLY A 62 78.90 0.90 -35.33
CA GLY A 62 78.93 1.18 -36.77
C GLY A 62 78.58 0.00 -37.69
N SER A 63 78.24 -1.18 -37.15
CA SER A 63 77.81 -2.31 -37.97
C SER A 63 76.35 -2.16 -38.39
N ILE A 64 76.06 -2.39 -39.66
CA ILE A 64 74.74 -2.22 -40.27
C ILE A 64 73.81 -3.33 -39.79
N SER A 65 72.68 -2.93 -39.21
CA SER A 65 71.63 -3.83 -38.71
C SER A 65 70.41 -3.86 -39.64
N THR A 66 70.14 -2.78 -40.35
CA THR A 66 68.99 -2.65 -41.26
C THR A 66 69.39 -1.99 -42.57
N ILE A 67 69.03 -2.63 -43.68
CA ILE A 67 69.20 -2.12 -45.04
C ILE A 67 67.83 -1.92 -45.67
N THR A 68 67.53 -0.69 -46.08
CA THR A 68 66.35 -0.32 -46.86
C THR A 68 66.78 0.45 -48.10
N PHE A 69 66.42 -0.05 -49.28
CA PHE A 69 66.66 0.64 -50.55
C PHE A 69 65.58 0.38 -51.59
N THR A 70 65.52 1.28 -52.57
CA THR A 70 64.76 1.08 -53.81
C THR A 70 65.73 0.77 -54.93
N GLN A 71 65.58 -0.38 -55.58
CA GLN A 71 66.40 -0.74 -56.72
C GLN A 71 65.97 0.05 -57.97
N THR A 72 66.94 0.64 -58.66
CA THR A 72 66.73 1.44 -59.88
C THR A 72 67.44 0.84 -61.10
N THR A 73 68.39 -0.06 -60.89
CA THR A 73 69.12 -0.75 -61.96
C THR A 73 68.40 -2.02 -62.44
N THR A 74 68.88 -2.58 -63.54
CA THR A 74 68.44 -3.89 -64.05
C THR A 74 69.20 -5.07 -63.45
N TYR A 75 70.16 -4.82 -62.57
CA TYR A 75 70.99 -5.84 -61.93
C TYR A 75 70.13 -6.87 -61.19
N GLU A 76 70.52 -8.13 -61.22
CA GLU A 76 69.83 -9.18 -60.47
C GLU A 76 70.55 -9.37 -59.13
N LEU A 77 69.95 -8.86 -58.06
CA LEU A 77 70.60 -8.80 -56.75
C LEU A 77 70.68 -10.19 -56.13
N SER A 78 71.90 -10.64 -55.83
CA SER A 78 72.18 -11.92 -55.20
C SER A 78 72.32 -11.76 -53.69
N TYR A 79 72.06 -12.82 -52.93
CA TYR A 79 72.31 -12.82 -51.49
C TYR A 79 73.81 -12.61 -51.15
N ASN A 80 74.70 -12.99 -52.07
CA ASN A 80 76.14 -12.76 -51.93
C ASN A 80 76.50 -11.26 -51.85
N ASP A 81 75.66 -10.36 -52.38
CA ASP A 81 75.84 -8.91 -52.25
C ASP A 81 75.60 -8.41 -50.82
N LEU A 82 74.99 -9.24 -49.97
CA LEU A 82 74.62 -8.92 -48.58
C LEU A 82 75.39 -9.74 -47.53
N ILE A 83 76.14 -10.78 -47.93
CA ILE A 83 76.75 -11.73 -47.00
C ILE A 83 77.82 -11.11 -46.09
N CYS A 84 78.42 -10.00 -46.52
CA CYS A 84 79.48 -9.32 -45.78
C CYS A 84 78.99 -8.32 -44.73
N PHE A 85 77.68 -8.27 -44.47
CA PHE A 85 77.10 -7.58 -43.31
C PHE A 85 76.82 -8.59 -42.18
N PRO A 86 77.75 -8.83 -41.24
CA PRO A 86 77.67 -9.92 -40.27
C PRO A 86 76.50 -9.80 -39.28
N ASN A 87 76.07 -8.58 -38.98
CA ASN A 87 74.99 -8.30 -38.02
C ASN A 87 73.69 -7.82 -38.70
N LEU A 88 73.58 -8.00 -40.02
CA LEU A 88 72.38 -7.61 -40.76
C LEU A 88 71.18 -8.44 -40.29
N ASN A 89 70.16 -7.75 -39.81
CA ASN A 89 68.96 -8.35 -39.23
C ASN A 89 67.72 -8.08 -40.10
N THR A 90 67.61 -6.87 -40.67
CA THR A 90 66.45 -6.46 -41.46
C THR A 90 66.85 -6.03 -42.87
N ILE A 91 66.14 -6.55 -43.87
CA ILE A 91 66.30 -6.20 -45.28
C ILE A 91 64.94 -5.74 -45.84
N ARG A 92 64.92 -4.56 -46.47
CA ARG A 92 63.75 -4.03 -47.18
C ARG A 92 64.16 -3.59 -48.58
N ILE A 93 63.57 -4.23 -49.58
CA ILE A 93 63.89 -4.01 -50.99
C ILE A 93 62.62 -3.54 -51.69
N SER A 94 62.63 -2.34 -52.25
CA SER A 94 61.56 -1.87 -53.15
C SER A 94 62.01 -1.95 -54.60
N LYS A 95 61.10 -2.36 -55.50
CA LYS A 95 61.36 -2.66 -56.92
C LYS A 95 62.48 -3.70 -57.14
N GLY A 96 62.64 -4.64 -56.21
CA GLY A 96 63.73 -5.61 -56.22
C GLY A 96 63.69 -6.58 -57.39
N ARG A 97 64.79 -6.77 -58.10
CA ARG A 97 64.98 -7.83 -59.10
C ARG A 97 65.85 -8.91 -58.47
N LEU A 98 65.22 -10.00 -58.04
CA LEU A 98 65.88 -11.05 -57.26
C LEU A 98 65.79 -12.40 -58.00
N PRO A 99 66.89 -13.17 -58.06
CA PRO A 99 66.84 -14.56 -58.50
C PRO A 99 66.17 -15.41 -57.43
N GLU A 100 65.67 -16.59 -57.81
CA GLU A 100 65.13 -17.57 -56.87
C GLU A 100 66.15 -17.96 -55.78
N SER A 101 67.44 -18.05 -56.15
CA SER A 101 68.54 -18.38 -55.23
C SER A 101 68.75 -17.33 -54.13
N PHE A 102 68.18 -16.13 -54.25
CA PHE A 102 68.22 -15.13 -53.18
C PHE A 102 67.52 -15.64 -51.91
N PHE A 103 66.50 -16.50 -52.06
CA PHE A 103 65.65 -16.93 -50.96
C PHE A 103 66.13 -18.20 -50.25
N THR A 104 67.16 -18.90 -50.74
CA THR A 104 67.49 -20.27 -50.28
C THR A 104 68.31 -20.33 -49.00
N SER A 105 69.10 -19.31 -48.67
CA SER A 105 70.04 -19.37 -47.56
C SER A 105 70.34 -17.97 -47.02
N PHE A 106 69.66 -17.61 -45.94
CA PHE A 106 69.94 -16.38 -45.20
C PHE A 106 70.95 -16.65 -44.09
N ASN A 107 71.73 -15.62 -43.74
CA ASN A 107 72.51 -15.62 -42.50
C ASN A 107 71.51 -15.73 -41.33
N PRO A 108 71.75 -16.60 -40.32
CA PRO A 108 70.91 -16.71 -39.13
C PRO A 108 70.61 -15.39 -38.41
N SER A 109 71.41 -14.34 -38.63
CA SER A 109 71.14 -13.00 -38.10
C SER A 109 69.92 -12.31 -38.72
N ILE A 110 69.56 -12.66 -39.96
CA ILE A 110 68.44 -12.04 -40.69
C ILE A 110 67.12 -12.57 -40.13
N GLN A 111 66.35 -11.66 -39.54
CA GLN A 111 65.06 -11.97 -38.96
C GLN A 111 63.92 -11.42 -39.83
N TYR A 112 64.11 -10.29 -40.52
CA TYR A 112 63.04 -9.62 -41.25
C TYR A 112 63.44 -9.39 -42.70
N LEU A 113 62.66 -9.93 -43.63
CA LEU A 113 62.81 -9.70 -45.06
C LEU A 113 61.52 -9.14 -45.64
N THR A 114 61.61 -7.97 -46.26
CA THR A 114 60.53 -7.35 -47.04
C THR A 114 61.01 -7.15 -48.47
N VAL A 115 60.27 -7.71 -49.42
CA VAL A 115 60.53 -7.54 -50.85
C VAL A 115 59.27 -7.03 -51.51
N GLU A 116 59.37 -5.83 -52.07
CA GLU A 116 58.37 -5.26 -52.96
C GLU A 116 58.96 -5.26 -54.37
N SER A 117 58.30 -5.93 -55.30
CA SER A 117 58.70 -6.02 -56.69
C SER A 117 57.49 -6.09 -57.59
N THR A 118 57.64 -5.72 -58.86
CA THR A 118 56.55 -5.90 -59.84
C THR A 118 56.37 -7.38 -60.16
N ILE A 119 57.47 -8.12 -60.33
CA ILE A 119 57.48 -9.55 -60.65
C ILE A 119 58.47 -10.21 -59.69
N LEU A 120 58.01 -11.18 -58.91
CA LEU A 120 58.87 -12.01 -58.09
C LEU A 120 59.21 -13.30 -58.84
N PRO A 121 60.40 -13.89 -58.64
CA PRO A 121 60.71 -15.19 -59.22
C PRO A 121 59.74 -16.26 -58.71
N ALA A 122 59.51 -17.29 -59.51
CA ALA A 122 58.80 -18.48 -59.03
C ALA A 122 59.61 -19.08 -57.88
N LEU A 123 59.04 -19.10 -56.68
CA LEU A 123 59.65 -19.75 -55.53
C LEU A 123 59.37 -21.24 -55.69
N ASN A 124 60.34 -22.02 -56.15
CA ASN A 124 60.36 -23.49 -56.19
C ASN A 124 61.31 -24.10 -55.14
N VAL A 125 62.04 -23.26 -54.41
CA VAL A 125 62.99 -23.61 -53.35
C VAL A 125 62.43 -23.42 -51.94
N VAL A 126 63.01 -24.13 -50.97
CA VAL A 126 62.76 -23.88 -49.55
C VAL A 126 63.36 -22.53 -49.16
N ILE A 127 62.53 -21.65 -48.60
CA ILE A 127 62.98 -20.35 -48.14
C ILE A 127 63.83 -20.54 -46.88
N GLY A 128 64.95 -19.80 -46.81
CA GLY A 128 65.83 -19.76 -45.65
C GLY A 128 65.09 -19.30 -44.40
N GLY A 129 65.61 -19.66 -43.22
CA GLY A 129 64.96 -19.32 -41.95
C GLY A 129 64.87 -17.82 -41.74
N VAL A 130 63.65 -17.30 -41.62
CA VAL A 130 63.36 -15.90 -41.27
C VAL A 130 62.21 -15.82 -40.28
N TYR A 131 62.30 -14.86 -39.37
CA TYR A 131 61.23 -14.59 -38.43
C TYR A 131 60.01 -13.97 -39.13
N GLN A 132 60.23 -13.05 -40.07
CA GLN A 132 59.16 -12.43 -40.85
C GLN A 132 59.56 -12.30 -42.32
N LEU A 133 58.67 -12.76 -43.19
CA LEU A 133 58.76 -12.63 -44.64
C LEU A 133 57.57 -11.82 -45.15
N VAL A 134 57.84 -10.73 -45.84
CA VAL A 134 56.84 -9.89 -46.51
C VAL A 134 57.15 -9.86 -47.99
N LEU A 135 56.21 -10.32 -48.81
CA LEU A 135 56.33 -10.32 -50.27
C LEU A 135 55.19 -9.51 -50.89
N ASN A 136 55.57 -8.53 -51.70
CA ASN A 136 54.65 -7.73 -52.49
C ASN A 136 55.11 -7.72 -53.95
N GLY A 137 54.74 -8.75 -54.71
CA GLY A 137 54.89 -8.77 -56.17
C GLY A 137 54.04 -9.84 -56.84
N GLN A 138 53.97 -9.85 -58.17
CA GLN A 138 53.17 -10.82 -58.90
C GLN A 138 53.87 -12.19 -58.93
N PHE A 139 53.19 -13.23 -58.44
CA PHE A 139 53.49 -14.66 -58.60
C PHE A 139 52.21 -15.45 -58.31
N SER A 140 51.99 -16.60 -58.96
CA SER A 140 50.68 -17.28 -58.96
C SER A 140 50.46 -18.18 -57.76
N THR A 141 51.49 -18.88 -57.29
CA THR A 141 51.36 -19.94 -56.28
C THR A 141 52.62 -20.05 -55.43
N ILE A 142 52.45 -20.35 -54.14
CA ILE A 142 53.56 -20.78 -53.25
C ILE A 142 53.21 -22.16 -52.71
N LYS A 143 54.20 -23.06 -52.64
CA LYS A 143 54.01 -24.36 -52.00
C LYS A 143 54.26 -24.28 -50.50
N ALA A 144 53.45 -24.98 -49.72
CA ALA A 144 53.59 -25.02 -48.26
C ALA A 144 54.99 -25.45 -47.80
N SER A 145 55.62 -26.39 -48.51
CA SER A 145 56.98 -26.87 -48.23
C SER A 145 58.07 -25.80 -48.27
N GLN A 146 57.82 -24.75 -49.04
CA GLN A 146 58.76 -23.65 -49.21
C GLN A 146 58.79 -22.73 -48.00
N LEU A 147 57.73 -22.77 -47.19
CA LEU A 147 57.50 -21.88 -46.06
C LEU A 147 57.91 -22.51 -44.72
N LYS A 148 58.43 -23.74 -44.70
CA LYS A 148 58.65 -24.49 -43.45
C LYS A 148 59.58 -23.81 -42.45
N ASN A 149 60.48 -22.93 -42.90
CA ASN A 149 61.40 -22.18 -42.05
C ASN A 149 60.96 -20.72 -41.81
N VAL A 150 59.81 -20.31 -42.35
CA VAL A 150 59.27 -18.95 -42.20
C VAL A 150 58.31 -18.93 -41.02
N LYS A 151 58.54 -18.05 -40.04
CA LYS A 151 57.68 -17.96 -38.86
C LYS A 151 56.44 -17.08 -39.06
N ASN A 152 56.60 -15.94 -39.73
CA ASN A 152 55.51 -15.02 -40.05
C ASN A 152 55.53 -14.69 -41.54
N LEU A 153 54.41 -14.86 -42.22
CA LEU A 153 54.28 -14.60 -43.65
C LEU A 153 53.26 -13.51 -43.92
N SER A 154 53.59 -12.56 -44.80
CA SER A 154 52.64 -11.58 -45.34
C SER A 154 52.80 -11.44 -46.86
N LEU A 155 51.73 -11.70 -47.62
CA LEU A 155 51.72 -11.58 -49.08
C LEU A 155 50.66 -10.54 -49.50
N TYR A 156 51.07 -9.50 -50.23
CA TYR A 156 50.13 -8.42 -50.59
C TYR A 156 49.41 -8.61 -51.94
N ASN A 157 49.77 -9.63 -52.72
CA ASN A 157 49.08 -9.97 -53.96
C ASN A 157 48.22 -11.22 -53.81
N THR A 158 47.33 -11.45 -54.77
CA THR A 158 46.50 -12.66 -54.83
C THR A 158 47.37 -13.87 -55.16
N VAL A 159 47.54 -14.76 -54.19
CA VAL A 159 48.40 -15.94 -54.26
C VAL A 159 47.68 -17.10 -53.60
N ASP A 160 47.62 -18.25 -54.27
CA ASP A 160 47.14 -19.49 -53.63
C ASP A 160 48.31 -20.27 -53.01
N ILE A 161 48.15 -20.69 -51.75
CA ILE A 161 49.10 -21.59 -51.09
C ILE A 161 48.70 -23.04 -51.38
N ILE A 162 49.55 -23.75 -52.12
CA ILE A 162 49.32 -25.15 -52.51
C ILE A 162 50.00 -26.08 -51.49
N LEU A 163 49.25 -27.06 -51.00
CA LEU A 163 49.81 -28.16 -50.20
C LEU A 163 50.40 -29.21 -51.11
N ASP A 164 51.72 -29.33 -51.11
CA ASP A 164 52.48 -30.31 -51.88
C ASP A 164 52.98 -31.48 -51.02
N VAL A 165 53.22 -31.25 -49.72
CA VAL A 165 53.66 -32.27 -48.75
C VAL A 165 53.10 -32.01 -47.35
N ILE A 166 53.22 -33.01 -46.47
CA ILE A 166 52.85 -32.93 -45.06
C ILE A 166 53.96 -32.18 -44.30
N GLU A 167 53.66 -30.96 -43.84
CA GLU A 167 54.65 -30.05 -43.22
C GLU A 167 54.61 -30.04 -41.69
N GLU A 168 54.85 -31.20 -41.05
CA GLU A 168 54.79 -31.30 -39.58
C GLU A 168 55.83 -30.43 -38.85
N ASP A 169 56.97 -30.18 -39.50
CA ASP A 169 58.10 -29.43 -38.93
C ASP A 169 58.02 -27.92 -39.16
N SER A 170 56.98 -27.43 -39.86
CA SER A 170 56.85 -26.01 -40.18
C SER A 170 56.85 -25.13 -38.92
N VAL A 171 57.64 -24.06 -38.95
CA VAL A 171 57.71 -23.04 -37.88
C VAL A 171 56.70 -21.91 -38.04
N LEU A 172 55.83 -21.99 -39.05
CA LEU A 172 54.88 -20.96 -39.43
C LEU A 172 53.81 -20.78 -38.35
N GLU A 173 53.78 -19.59 -37.75
CA GLU A 173 52.85 -19.21 -36.69
C GLU A 173 51.78 -18.22 -37.17
N ASN A 174 52.09 -17.36 -38.13
CA ASN A 174 51.16 -16.34 -38.62
C ASN A 174 51.23 -16.20 -40.14
N ILE A 175 50.08 -16.17 -40.81
CA ILE A 175 49.97 -16.01 -42.26
C ILE A 175 48.97 -14.91 -42.58
N GLY A 176 49.36 -13.93 -43.40
CA GLY A 176 48.48 -12.89 -43.92
C GLY A 176 48.58 -12.76 -45.44
N TYR A 177 47.49 -12.88 -46.21
CA TYR A 177 47.57 -12.79 -47.67
C TYR A 177 46.23 -12.65 -48.38
N THR A 178 46.29 -12.27 -49.66
CA THR A 178 45.12 -12.30 -50.55
C THR A 178 45.08 -13.63 -51.31
N THR A 179 43.91 -14.28 -51.41
CA THR A 179 43.77 -15.62 -52.01
C THR A 179 42.47 -15.79 -52.78
N ASN A 180 42.47 -16.63 -53.81
CA ASN A 180 41.24 -17.09 -54.47
C ASN A 180 40.74 -18.41 -53.88
N THR A 181 41.53 -19.10 -53.08
CA THR A 181 41.14 -20.35 -52.42
C THR A 181 41.58 -20.37 -50.95
N ILE A 182 40.71 -20.80 -50.04
CA ILE A 182 41.12 -21.04 -48.65
C ILE A 182 42.02 -22.28 -48.63
N PRO A 183 43.25 -22.21 -48.09
CA PRO A 183 44.16 -23.34 -48.08
C PRO A 183 43.72 -24.32 -47.00
N ASN A 184 43.98 -25.60 -47.22
CA ASN A 184 43.86 -26.57 -46.14
C ASN A 184 45.06 -26.43 -45.18
N ILE A 185 44.81 -25.91 -43.98
CA ILE A 185 45.87 -25.63 -43.00
C ILE A 185 46.18 -26.79 -42.06
N LYS A 186 45.60 -27.97 -42.27
CA LYS A 186 45.70 -29.14 -41.39
C LYS A 186 47.13 -29.48 -40.98
N TYR A 187 48.08 -29.21 -41.86
CA TYR A 187 49.48 -29.59 -41.69
C TYR A 187 50.34 -28.51 -41.01
N PHE A 188 49.87 -27.28 -40.85
CA PHE A 188 50.60 -26.22 -40.15
C PHE A 188 50.35 -26.28 -38.64
N LYS A 189 50.96 -27.24 -37.95
CA LYS A 189 50.72 -27.52 -36.52
C LYS A 189 50.97 -26.33 -35.58
N LYS A 190 51.85 -25.40 -35.96
CA LYS A 190 52.21 -24.21 -35.15
C LYS A 190 51.44 -22.95 -35.54
N LEU A 191 50.58 -23.00 -36.56
CA LEU A 191 49.83 -21.85 -37.04
C LEU A 191 48.80 -21.42 -36.00
N LYS A 192 48.87 -20.14 -35.62
CA LYS A 192 48.01 -19.51 -34.60
C LYS A 192 47.18 -18.37 -35.17
N SER A 193 47.69 -17.64 -36.17
CA SER A 193 46.94 -16.54 -36.81
C SER A 193 46.84 -16.74 -38.31
N LEU A 194 45.65 -16.49 -38.85
CA LEU A 194 45.37 -16.47 -40.27
C LEU A 194 44.60 -15.20 -40.62
N SER A 195 45.16 -14.40 -41.53
CA SER A 195 44.54 -13.20 -42.07
C SER A 195 44.39 -13.33 -43.58
N ILE A 196 43.20 -13.66 -44.06
CA ILE A 196 42.92 -13.83 -45.49
C ILE A 196 42.13 -12.64 -46.03
N SER A 197 42.52 -12.20 -47.22
CA SER A 197 41.73 -11.30 -48.07
C SER A 197 41.25 -12.09 -49.28
N PHE A 198 39.96 -12.07 -49.57
CA PHE A 198 39.44 -12.77 -50.73
C PHE A 198 39.69 -11.97 -52.00
N GLY A 199 40.35 -12.62 -52.97
CA GLY A 199 40.57 -12.06 -54.30
C GLY A 199 39.28 -12.02 -55.13
N PRO A 200 39.29 -11.34 -56.28
CA PRO A 200 38.10 -11.13 -57.12
C PRO A 200 37.50 -12.42 -57.70
N ASN A 201 38.27 -13.51 -57.75
CA ASN A 201 37.84 -14.80 -58.29
C ASN A 201 37.77 -15.88 -57.19
N PHE A 202 37.36 -15.49 -55.98
CA PHE A 202 37.34 -16.38 -54.85
C PHE A 202 36.39 -17.59 -55.06
N ASN A 203 36.92 -18.79 -54.88
CA ASN A 203 36.21 -20.06 -54.98
C ASN A 203 35.56 -20.42 -53.64
N LYS A 204 34.22 -20.29 -53.58
CA LYS A 204 33.42 -20.63 -52.38
C LYS A 204 33.48 -22.10 -51.98
N ASP A 205 33.73 -23.02 -52.91
CA ASP A 205 33.86 -24.44 -52.58
C ASP A 205 35.05 -24.70 -51.63
N SER A 206 36.02 -23.78 -51.58
CA SER A 206 37.14 -23.86 -50.63
C SER A 206 36.76 -23.60 -49.18
N TYR A 207 35.53 -23.17 -48.87
CA TYR A 207 35.03 -23.04 -47.49
C TYR A 207 35.12 -24.34 -46.69
N SER A 208 35.07 -25.51 -47.34
CA SER A 208 35.29 -26.80 -46.67
C SER A 208 36.63 -26.88 -45.91
N ASN A 209 37.64 -26.10 -46.33
CA ASN A 209 38.95 -26.07 -45.67
C ASN A 209 38.94 -25.32 -44.33
N ILE A 210 37.89 -24.54 -44.04
CA ILE A 210 37.68 -23.91 -42.74
C ILE A 210 37.53 -24.95 -41.64
N ALA A 211 37.08 -26.17 -41.95
CA ALA A 211 37.02 -27.27 -40.98
C ALA A 211 38.36 -27.54 -40.25
N PHE A 212 39.49 -27.08 -40.80
CA PHE A 212 40.82 -27.20 -40.21
C PHE A 212 41.24 -25.99 -39.36
N PHE A 213 40.36 -25.01 -39.12
CA PHE A 213 40.67 -23.77 -38.38
C PHE A 213 40.59 -23.91 -36.87
N SER A 214 40.20 -25.09 -36.34
CA SER A 214 40.12 -25.33 -34.89
C SER A 214 41.35 -24.89 -34.07
N PRO A 215 42.62 -25.07 -34.49
CA PRO A 215 43.77 -24.67 -33.68
C PRO A 215 44.10 -23.17 -33.72
N LEU A 216 43.47 -22.39 -34.62
CA LEU A 216 43.77 -20.97 -34.77
C LEU A 216 43.23 -20.16 -33.58
N LYS A 217 44.04 -19.20 -33.13
CA LYS A 217 43.69 -18.19 -32.12
C LYS A 217 43.14 -16.91 -32.74
N ASP A 218 43.68 -16.48 -33.89
CA ASP A 218 43.30 -15.23 -34.56
C ASP A 218 42.89 -15.51 -36.01
N ILE A 219 41.65 -15.21 -36.37
CA ILE A 219 41.09 -15.40 -37.71
C ILE A 219 40.59 -14.05 -38.20
N LYS A 220 41.21 -13.54 -39.27
CA LYS A 220 40.82 -12.29 -39.93
C LYS A 220 40.45 -12.57 -41.37
N ILE A 221 39.27 -12.13 -41.76
CA ILE A 221 38.75 -12.28 -43.12
C ILE A 221 38.43 -10.89 -43.66
N SER A 222 38.89 -10.62 -44.88
CA SER A 222 38.72 -9.35 -45.59
C SER A 222 38.51 -9.63 -47.08
N GLY A 223 38.26 -8.61 -47.89
CA GLY A 223 38.01 -8.73 -49.33
C GLY A 223 36.78 -7.94 -49.76
N ASP A 224 36.18 -8.31 -50.88
CA ASP A 224 34.86 -7.84 -51.30
C ASP A 224 33.73 -8.53 -50.53
N LYS A 225 32.47 -8.21 -50.84
CA LYS A 225 31.29 -8.82 -50.22
C LYS A 225 31.35 -10.35 -50.29
N VAL A 226 31.30 -11.02 -49.14
CA VAL A 226 31.35 -12.48 -49.02
C VAL A 226 30.20 -13.05 -48.21
N ASP A 227 29.95 -14.35 -48.33
CA ASP A 227 28.99 -15.02 -47.47
C ASP A 227 29.65 -15.32 -46.11
N PHE A 228 28.85 -15.38 -45.04
CA PHE A 228 29.36 -15.86 -43.76
C PHE A 228 29.71 -17.34 -43.90
N PRO A 229 30.96 -17.76 -43.63
CA PRO A 229 31.35 -19.15 -43.74
C PRO A 229 30.73 -19.97 -42.61
N MET A 230 29.67 -20.70 -42.93
CA MET A 230 28.91 -21.51 -41.95
C MET A 230 29.74 -22.64 -41.36
N GLU A 231 30.82 -23.04 -42.01
CA GLU A 231 31.80 -24.02 -41.55
C GLU A 231 32.46 -23.62 -40.22
N LEU A 232 32.53 -22.32 -39.89
CA LEU A 232 32.98 -21.85 -38.57
C LEU A 232 32.08 -22.36 -37.43
N THR A 233 30.78 -22.51 -37.69
CA THR A 233 29.82 -23.05 -36.71
C THR A 233 29.96 -24.56 -36.49
N GLN A 234 30.70 -25.23 -37.38
CA GLN A 234 30.90 -26.69 -37.38
C GLN A 234 32.25 -27.11 -36.81
N LEU A 235 33.12 -26.15 -36.45
CA LEU A 235 34.42 -26.44 -35.86
C LEU A 235 34.28 -27.25 -34.57
N VAL A 236 35.10 -28.29 -34.42
CA VAL A 236 35.19 -29.08 -33.20
C VAL A 236 36.23 -28.45 -32.29
N ASN A 237 35.82 -28.03 -31.09
CA ASN A 237 36.67 -27.39 -30.06
C ASN A 237 37.58 -26.26 -30.59
N PRO A 238 37.05 -25.26 -31.31
CA PRO A 238 37.86 -24.17 -31.83
C PRO A 238 38.53 -23.36 -30.72
N GLN A 239 39.73 -22.85 -31.00
CA GLN A 239 40.59 -22.13 -30.06
C GLN A 239 40.67 -20.61 -30.32
N TYR A 240 39.82 -20.07 -31.20
CA TYR A 240 39.91 -18.66 -31.58
C TYR A 240 39.54 -17.74 -30.42
N THR A 241 40.39 -16.76 -30.15
CA THR A 241 40.13 -15.62 -29.27
C THR A 241 39.80 -14.35 -30.03
N ASN A 242 40.11 -14.29 -31.33
CA ASN A 242 39.73 -13.19 -32.20
C ASN A 242 39.18 -13.72 -33.53
N LEU A 243 37.95 -13.33 -33.87
CA LEU A 243 37.33 -13.61 -35.15
C LEU A 243 36.83 -12.28 -35.72
N ALA A 244 37.47 -11.82 -36.79
CA ALA A 244 37.21 -10.50 -37.36
C ALA A 244 36.93 -10.58 -38.86
N PHE A 245 35.83 -9.97 -39.28
CA PHE A 245 35.45 -9.76 -40.66
C PHE A 245 35.54 -8.27 -40.97
N TRP A 246 36.53 -7.88 -41.77
CA TRP A 246 36.80 -6.49 -42.17
C TRP A 246 36.12 -6.11 -43.49
N THR A 247 35.19 -6.94 -43.96
CA THR A 247 34.48 -6.79 -45.23
C THR A 247 32.99 -7.10 -45.03
N PRO A 248 32.09 -6.58 -45.88
CA PRO A 248 30.70 -6.99 -45.90
C PRO A 248 30.48 -8.51 -45.94
N VAL A 249 29.80 -9.06 -44.94
CA VAL A 249 29.52 -10.50 -44.79
C VAL A 249 28.03 -10.79 -44.75
N GLN A 250 27.49 -11.52 -45.73
CA GLN A 250 26.08 -11.91 -45.75
C GLN A 250 25.85 -13.30 -45.13
N PRO A 251 25.10 -13.42 -44.01
CA PRO A 251 24.72 -14.73 -43.47
C PRO A 251 23.78 -15.47 -44.42
N VAL A 252 24.10 -16.72 -44.72
CA VAL A 252 23.21 -17.63 -45.48
C VAL A 252 22.27 -18.44 -44.58
N GLY A 253 22.52 -18.42 -43.27
CA GLY A 253 21.75 -19.12 -42.25
C GLY A 253 22.07 -18.60 -40.85
N PHE A 254 21.28 -19.02 -39.86
CA PHE A 254 21.49 -18.60 -38.48
C PHE A 254 22.79 -19.17 -37.91
N ILE A 255 23.55 -18.31 -37.23
CA ILE A 255 24.91 -18.59 -36.77
C ILE A 255 24.86 -19.04 -35.30
N ASP A 256 25.42 -20.22 -35.00
CA ASP A 256 25.65 -20.71 -33.64
C ASP A 256 27.16 -20.91 -33.43
N LEU A 257 27.76 -20.04 -32.61
CA LEU A 257 29.19 -20.08 -32.26
C LEU A 257 29.43 -20.67 -30.87
N SER A 258 28.45 -21.38 -30.31
CA SER A 258 28.59 -22.02 -28.99
C SER A 258 29.50 -23.25 -29.01
N ASN A 259 29.97 -23.70 -30.17
CA ASN A 259 31.03 -24.71 -30.27
C ASN A 259 32.36 -24.26 -29.65
N ASN A 260 32.62 -22.94 -29.59
CA ASN A 260 33.80 -22.40 -28.91
C ASN A 260 33.58 -22.32 -27.39
N GLN A 261 34.23 -23.24 -26.68
CA GLN A 261 34.11 -23.45 -25.23
C GLN A 261 35.38 -23.06 -24.46
N ILE A 262 36.31 -22.32 -25.08
CA ILE A 262 37.55 -21.92 -24.42
C ILE A 262 37.28 -21.02 -23.21
N ASP A 263 38.22 -21.07 -22.26
CA ASP A 263 38.19 -20.23 -21.06
C ASP A 263 38.84 -18.85 -21.25
N GLU A 264 39.46 -18.60 -22.41
CA GLU A 264 39.99 -17.29 -22.83
C GLU A 264 38.86 -16.37 -23.35
N SER A 265 39.09 -15.05 -23.33
CA SER A 265 38.12 -14.06 -23.83
C SER A 265 38.10 -14.01 -25.35
N VAL A 266 36.90 -14.00 -25.94
CA VAL A 266 36.70 -13.93 -27.39
C VAL A 266 36.23 -12.54 -27.85
N THR A 267 36.93 -11.98 -28.82
CA THR A 267 36.54 -10.77 -29.57
C THR A 267 35.95 -11.16 -30.92
N LEU A 268 34.77 -10.63 -31.22
CA LEU A 268 34.08 -10.77 -32.49
C LEU A 268 33.91 -9.39 -33.12
N TYR A 269 34.41 -9.22 -34.34
CA TYR A 269 34.30 -7.98 -35.10
C TYR A 269 33.68 -8.27 -36.46
N ILE A 270 32.59 -7.61 -36.80
CA ILE A 270 31.90 -7.77 -38.07
C ILE A 270 31.64 -6.38 -38.64
N ASN A 271 32.42 -6.02 -39.65
CA ASN A 271 32.18 -4.82 -40.44
C ASN A 271 31.34 -5.16 -41.65
N ASP A 272 30.03 -5.21 -41.51
CA ASP A 272 29.16 -5.46 -42.64
C ASP A 272 28.10 -4.39 -42.82
N GLY A 273 28.01 -3.89 -44.05
CA GLY A 273 26.93 -3.02 -44.49
C GLY A 273 25.54 -3.63 -44.30
N ILE A 274 24.58 -3.14 -45.06
CA ILE A 274 23.14 -3.42 -44.93
C ILE A 274 22.70 -4.91 -44.93
N ASN A 275 23.62 -5.88 -45.07
CA ASN A 275 23.36 -7.29 -45.37
C ASN A 275 23.55 -8.27 -44.19
N PHE A 276 24.02 -7.85 -43.00
CA PHE A 276 24.25 -8.78 -41.87
C PHE A 276 22.93 -9.12 -41.15
N ASN A 277 22.01 -9.75 -41.87
CA ASN A 277 20.70 -10.13 -41.39
C ASN A 277 20.13 -11.27 -42.24
N ILE A 278 19.15 -11.98 -41.69
CA ILE A 278 18.34 -12.96 -42.42
C ILE A 278 16.91 -12.43 -42.41
N ASN A 279 16.49 -11.82 -43.52
CA ASN A 279 15.18 -11.14 -43.61
C ASN A 279 14.98 -10.14 -42.46
N TYR A 280 15.97 -9.28 -42.24
CA TYR A 280 16.05 -8.33 -41.13
C TYR A 280 16.13 -8.95 -39.73
N VAL A 281 16.22 -10.28 -39.57
CA VAL A 281 16.45 -10.89 -38.25
C VAL A 281 17.95 -10.89 -37.95
N PHE A 282 18.32 -10.57 -36.71
CA PHE A 282 19.69 -10.67 -36.22
C PHE A 282 20.19 -12.13 -36.36
N PRO A 283 21.31 -12.38 -37.06
CA PRO A 283 21.63 -13.72 -37.56
C PRO A 283 22.31 -14.63 -36.51
N ILE A 284 22.88 -14.09 -35.43
CA ILE A 284 23.57 -14.87 -34.41
C ILE A 284 22.57 -15.36 -33.35
N LYS A 285 22.48 -16.68 -33.15
CA LYS A 285 21.64 -17.31 -32.12
C LYS A 285 22.36 -17.51 -30.79
N LYS A 286 23.64 -17.89 -30.84
CA LYS A 286 24.47 -18.12 -29.66
C LYS A 286 25.91 -17.69 -29.92
N LEU A 287 26.50 -17.09 -28.89
CA LEU A 287 27.89 -16.66 -28.87
C LEU A 287 28.78 -17.72 -28.19
N PRO A 288 30.12 -17.63 -28.36
CA PRO A 288 31.09 -18.36 -27.57
C PRO A 288 30.85 -18.21 -26.06
N LYS A 289 31.31 -19.18 -25.26
CA LYS A 289 31.08 -19.22 -23.80
C LYS A 289 31.54 -17.93 -23.10
N LYS A 290 32.68 -17.36 -23.52
CA LYS A 290 33.31 -16.16 -22.94
C LYS A 290 33.60 -15.09 -23.99
N THR A 291 32.56 -14.52 -24.58
CA THR A 291 32.72 -13.35 -25.46
C THR A 291 32.97 -12.09 -24.64
N SER A 292 34.15 -11.47 -24.76
CA SER A 292 34.43 -10.18 -24.13
C SER A 292 33.90 -9.01 -24.96
N GLN A 293 33.98 -9.13 -26.29
CA GLN A 293 33.70 -8.02 -27.20
C GLN A 293 32.95 -8.50 -28.43
N LEU A 294 31.85 -7.82 -28.77
CA LEU A 294 31.12 -7.99 -30.02
C LEU A 294 30.88 -6.63 -30.65
N GLU A 295 31.42 -6.42 -31.84
CA GLU A 295 31.20 -5.22 -32.63
C GLU A 295 30.58 -5.57 -33.97
N ILE A 296 29.48 -4.89 -34.31
CA ILE A 296 28.83 -5.01 -35.60
C ILE A 296 28.60 -3.60 -36.14
N LEU A 297 29.27 -3.28 -37.24
CA LEU A 297 29.25 -1.95 -37.85
C LEU A 297 28.39 -2.00 -39.12
N ASN A 298 27.66 -0.92 -39.41
CA ASN A 298 26.93 -0.63 -40.65
C ASN A 298 25.79 -1.58 -41.04
N SER A 299 25.29 -2.39 -40.11
CA SER A 299 24.29 -3.44 -40.39
C SER A 299 22.84 -3.03 -40.14
N ASN A 300 21.91 -3.64 -40.90
CA ASN A 300 20.46 -3.40 -40.77
C ASN A 300 19.73 -4.65 -40.25
N PHE A 301 19.09 -4.57 -39.10
CA PHE A 301 18.31 -5.67 -38.52
C PHE A 301 17.22 -5.18 -37.54
N ASN A 302 16.28 -6.03 -37.18
CA ASN A 302 15.33 -5.82 -36.10
C ASN A 302 16.04 -5.94 -34.75
N PHE A 303 15.54 -5.23 -33.74
CA PHE A 303 16.14 -5.19 -32.41
C PHE A 303 16.33 -6.63 -31.85
N PRO A 304 17.57 -7.03 -31.53
CA PRO A 304 17.88 -8.41 -31.16
C PRO A 304 17.42 -8.78 -29.75
N ASP A 305 17.24 -10.08 -29.49
CA ASP A 305 17.07 -10.59 -28.12
C ASP A 305 18.35 -10.37 -27.30
N LEU A 306 18.25 -9.54 -26.27
CA LEU A 306 19.38 -9.15 -25.43
C LEU A 306 19.96 -10.32 -24.60
N ASN A 307 19.21 -11.41 -24.42
CA ASN A 307 19.71 -12.59 -23.69
C ASN A 307 20.92 -13.24 -24.36
N ILE A 308 21.07 -13.06 -25.67
CA ILE A 308 22.22 -13.53 -26.45
C ILE A 308 23.51 -12.88 -25.92
N PHE A 309 23.42 -11.66 -25.41
CA PHE A 309 24.56 -10.83 -25.03
C PHE A 309 24.83 -10.76 -23.53
N LYS A 310 24.12 -11.54 -22.70
CA LYS A 310 24.23 -11.44 -21.22
C LYS A 310 25.67 -11.58 -20.68
N ASN A 311 26.50 -12.35 -21.38
CA ASN A 311 27.90 -12.60 -21.02
C ASN A 311 28.91 -11.70 -21.77
N VAL A 312 28.44 -10.76 -22.60
CA VAL A 312 29.30 -9.91 -23.44
C VAL A 312 29.70 -8.65 -22.69
N SER A 313 31.00 -8.45 -22.44
CA SER A 313 31.48 -7.27 -21.68
C SER A 313 31.37 -5.96 -22.48
N TYR A 314 31.60 -5.99 -23.78
CA TYR A 314 31.47 -4.83 -24.68
C TYR A 314 30.67 -5.20 -25.92
N LEU A 315 29.52 -4.56 -26.11
CA LEU A 315 28.62 -4.74 -27.23
C LEU A 315 28.49 -3.41 -27.97
N SER A 316 28.83 -3.38 -29.26
CA SER A 316 28.74 -2.19 -30.10
C SER A 316 27.99 -2.46 -31.40
N PHE A 317 26.96 -1.66 -31.64
CA PHE A 317 26.27 -1.53 -32.91
C PHE A 317 26.42 -0.09 -33.40
N TYR A 318 26.97 0.12 -34.59
CA TYR A 318 27.29 1.48 -35.06
C TYR A 318 26.97 1.69 -36.53
N GLY A 319 26.40 2.84 -36.89
CA GLY A 319 26.31 3.32 -38.28
C GLY A 319 25.30 2.61 -39.19
N GLY A 320 24.51 1.67 -38.65
CA GLY A 320 23.49 0.91 -39.36
C GLY A 320 22.06 1.41 -39.14
N GLN A 321 21.10 0.49 -39.19
CA GLN A 321 19.70 0.78 -38.89
C GLN A 321 19.02 -0.36 -38.13
N ILE A 322 18.46 -0.05 -36.97
CA ILE A 322 17.52 -0.94 -36.29
C ILE A 322 16.09 -0.60 -36.71
N LEU A 323 15.40 -1.59 -37.30
CA LEU A 323 14.14 -1.38 -38.00
C LEU A 323 12.90 -1.42 -37.07
N THR A 324 12.99 -2.15 -35.97
CA THR A 324 11.93 -2.23 -34.95
C THR A 324 12.23 -1.30 -33.79
N ASN A 325 11.21 -1.09 -32.95
CA ASN A 325 11.39 -0.33 -31.72
C ASN A 325 12.33 -1.06 -30.75
N ILE A 326 13.02 -0.29 -29.92
CA ILE A 326 13.73 -0.79 -28.73
C ILE A 326 12.74 -1.50 -27.80
N THR A 327 13.20 -2.56 -27.15
CA THR A 327 12.41 -3.31 -26.15
C THR A 327 12.97 -3.10 -24.74
N SER A 328 12.25 -3.58 -23.72
CA SER A 328 12.75 -3.58 -22.35
C SER A 328 14.05 -4.39 -22.23
N ASN A 329 14.97 -3.94 -21.40
CA ASN A 329 16.21 -4.63 -21.07
C ASN A 329 16.00 -5.64 -19.94
N THR A 330 15.91 -6.92 -20.27
CA THR A 330 15.76 -8.01 -19.30
C THR A 330 17.05 -8.77 -18.99
N ALA A 331 18.15 -8.46 -19.69
CA ALA A 331 19.33 -9.34 -19.73
C ALA A 331 20.66 -8.62 -19.42
N LEU A 332 20.82 -7.39 -19.90
CA LEU A 332 22.07 -6.65 -19.76
C LEU A 332 22.15 -5.99 -18.39
N THR A 333 23.36 -5.95 -17.85
CA THR A 333 23.70 -5.34 -16.56
C THR A 333 24.88 -4.39 -16.72
N PHE A 334 25.30 -3.69 -15.67
CA PHE A 334 26.45 -2.77 -15.70
C PHE A 334 27.79 -3.41 -16.07
N SER A 335 27.94 -4.74 -16.02
CA SER A 335 29.14 -5.40 -16.55
C SER A 335 29.18 -5.40 -18.08
N ASN A 336 28.07 -5.05 -18.74
CA ASN A 336 27.95 -4.95 -20.17
C ASN A 336 28.01 -3.47 -20.58
N SER A 337 29.04 -3.09 -21.32
CA SER A 337 29.10 -1.81 -22.02
C SER A 337 28.33 -1.94 -23.32
N LEU A 338 27.19 -1.26 -23.45
CA LEU A 338 26.38 -1.24 -24.67
C LEU A 338 26.53 0.10 -25.39
N THR A 339 26.92 0.05 -26.66
CA THR A 339 26.95 1.20 -27.57
C THR A 339 26.06 0.92 -28.76
N MET A 340 25.09 1.78 -29.01
CA MET A 340 24.18 1.71 -30.16
C MET A 340 24.02 3.09 -30.79
N THR A 341 25.13 3.65 -31.25
CA THR A 341 25.19 5.04 -31.73
C THR A 341 24.84 5.12 -33.22
N ASN A 342 24.04 6.12 -33.60
CA ASN A 342 23.68 6.38 -35.00
C ASN A 342 23.04 5.16 -35.70
N MET A 343 22.15 4.45 -34.99
CA MET A 343 21.46 3.24 -35.47
C MET A 343 20.00 3.52 -35.87
N LYS A 344 19.56 4.78 -35.86
CA LYS A 344 18.17 5.22 -36.16
C LYS A 344 17.09 4.49 -35.34
N ILE A 345 17.43 4.01 -34.15
CA ILE A 345 16.53 3.26 -33.25
C ILE A 345 15.32 4.12 -32.88
N LYS A 346 14.13 3.53 -32.86
CA LYS A 346 12.87 4.17 -32.47
C LYS A 346 12.29 3.54 -31.19
N GLY A 347 11.26 4.17 -30.61
CA GLY A 347 10.53 3.66 -29.45
C GLY A 347 10.84 4.40 -28.16
N PHE A 348 10.40 3.82 -27.04
CA PHE A 348 10.45 4.40 -25.71
C PHE A 348 11.44 3.66 -24.80
N LEU A 349 12.11 4.38 -23.91
CA LEU A 349 13.00 3.79 -22.91
C LEU A 349 12.28 3.70 -21.57
N ASP A 350 12.15 2.49 -21.02
CA ASP A 350 11.52 2.26 -19.71
C ASP A 350 12.56 2.08 -18.58
N ASP A 351 12.09 1.92 -17.34
CA ASP A 351 12.93 1.76 -16.13
C ASP A 351 13.83 0.50 -16.15
N SER A 352 13.58 -0.48 -17.03
CA SER A 352 14.42 -1.69 -17.12
C SER A 352 15.85 -1.39 -17.58
N TRP A 353 16.04 -0.26 -18.27
CA TRP A 353 17.34 0.21 -18.75
C TRP A 353 18.22 0.81 -17.64
N CYS A 354 17.65 1.13 -16.47
CA CYS A 354 18.38 1.73 -15.34
C CYS A 354 19.45 0.82 -14.71
N ASN A 355 19.49 -0.47 -15.07
CA ASN A 355 20.50 -1.44 -14.63
C ASN A 355 21.74 -1.47 -15.54
N THR A 356 21.83 -0.55 -16.50
CA THR A 356 22.92 -0.41 -17.47
C THR A 356 23.22 1.06 -17.70
N LEU A 357 24.38 1.37 -18.27
CA LEU A 357 24.69 2.71 -18.76
C LEU A 357 24.94 2.66 -20.28
N PRO A 358 23.88 2.53 -21.09
CA PRO A 358 24.04 2.38 -22.53
C PRO A 358 24.37 3.72 -23.18
N SER A 359 25.13 3.68 -24.28
CA SER A 359 25.32 4.82 -25.16
C SER A 359 24.37 4.69 -26.36
N LEU A 360 23.27 5.43 -26.34
CA LEU A 360 22.18 5.40 -27.32
C LEU A 360 22.07 6.72 -28.10
N ASN A 361 23.17 7.43 -28.26
CA ASN A 361 23.20 8.77 -28.83
C ASN A 361 22.95 8.77 -30.34
N SER A 362 22.39 9.89 -30.83
CA SER A 362 22.09 10.12 -32.25
C SER A 362 21.14 9.07 -32.85
N ASN A 363 20.08 8.71 -32.13
CA ASN A 363 19.01 7.83 -32.63
C ASN A 363 17.70 8.60 -32.85
N LYS A 364 16.55 7.91 -32.82
CA LYS A 364 15.20 8.47 -32.97
C LYS A 364 14.28 8.02 -31.83
N LEU A 365 14.84 7.82 -30.63
CA LEU A 365 14.08 7.46 -29.43
C LEU A 365 13.22 8.64 -28.99
N GLU A 366 12.01 8.38 -28.51
CA GLU A 366 11.00 9.38 -28.15
C GLU A 366 10.39 9.11 -26.76
N GLY A 367 9.47 9.99 -26.33
CA GLY A 367 8.83 9.95 -25.01
C GLY A 367 9.73 10.44 -23.87
N THR A 368 9.55 9.93 -22.66
CA THR A 368 10.31 10.37 -21.48
C THR A 368 11.49 9.45 -21.20
N LEU A 369 12.65 10.05 -20.94
CA LEU A 369 13.83 9.36 -20.41
C LEU A 369 13.57 8.92 -18.95
N PRO A 370 13.91 7.67 -18.57
CA PRO A 370 13.78 7.17 -17.20
C PRO A 370 14.49 8.05 -16.17
N LYS A 371 13.91 8.14 -14.96
CA LYS A 371 14.40 9.01 -13.87
C LYS A 371 15.88 8.77 -13.52
N CYS A 372 16.33 7.52 -13.61
CA CYS A 372 17.73 7.16 -13.36
C CYS A 372 18.72 7.91 -14.27
N PHE A 373 18.34 8.26 -15.50
CA PHE A 373 19.15 9.08 -16.40
C PHE A 373 18.74 10.55 -16.37
N TYR A 374 17.43 10.83 -16.40
CA TYR A 374 16.88 12.18 -16.46
C TYR A 374 17.35 13.06 -15.29
N CYS A 375 17.35 12.54 -14.06
CA CYS A 375 17.81 13.28 -12.89
C CYS A 375 19.30 13.67 -12.96
N HIS A 376 20.07 13.05 -13.86
CA HIS A 376 21.54 13.17 -13.93
C HIS A 376 22.03 13.72 -15.28
N LEU A 377 21.16 14.36 -16.08
CA LEU A 377 21.49 14.86 -17.43
C LEU A 377 22.64 15.88 -17.48
N ARG A 378 22.96 16.57 -16.38
CA ARG A 378 24.15 17.44 -16.31
C ARG A 378 25.49 16.70 -16.29
N SER A 379 25.47 15.40 -16.07
CA SER A 379 26.66 14.58 -16.32
C SER A 379 26.99 14.62 -17.80
N THR A 380 28.25 14.90 -18.14
CA THR A 380 28.73 14.87 -19.53
C THR A 380 28.59 13.49 -20.16
N ILE A 381 28.69 12.42 -19.36
CA ILE A 381 28.54 11.05 -19.85
C ILE A 381 27.07 10.75 -20.15
N ILE A 382 26.15 11.12 -19.24
CA ILE A 382 24.72 10.86 -19.44
C ILE A 382 24.15 11.70 -20.59
N SER A 383 24.44 13.01 -20.61
CA SER A 383 24.02 13.87 -21.73
C SER A 383 24.58 13.40 -23.07
N TYR A 384 25.85 13.00 -23.13
CA TYR A 384 26.44 12.45 -24.34
C TYR A 384 25.73 11.16 -24.77
N ASN A 385 25.54 10.20 -23.85
CA ASN A 385 24.96 8.89 -24.13
C ASN A 385 23.52 8.93 -24.65
N PHE A 386 22.73 9.95 -24.33
CA PHE A 386 21.34 10.05 -24.77
C PHE A 386 21.09 11.21 -25.74
N GLY A 387 22.09 12.06 -26.00
CA GLY A 387 21.97 13.23 -26.87
C GLY A 387 21.63 12.88 -28.32
N GLY A 388 20.94 13.78 -29.01
CA GLY A 388 20.52 13.59 -30.41
C GLY A 388 19.30 12.68 -30.60
N ASN A 389 18.54 12.41 -29.54
CA ASN A 389 17.23 11.75 -29.57
C ASN A 389 16.08 12.77 -29.43
N LEU A 390 14.83 12.29 -29.41
CA LEU A 390 13.59 13.08 -29.35
C LEU A 390 12.86 12.95 -28.00
N PHE A 391 13.58 12.80 -26.89
CA PHE A 391 12.94 12.70 -25.57
C PHE A 391 12.34 14.04 -25.13
N SER A 392 11.09 14.03 -24.67
CA SER A 392 10.35 15.23 -24.25
C SER A 392 10.90 15.89 -22.99
N ASN A 393 11.57 15.12 -22.13
CA ASN A 393 12.22 15.59 -20.91
C ASN A 393 13.75 15.71 -21.05
N PHE A 394 14.32 15.74 -22.26
CA PHE A 394 15.77 15.96 -22.39
C PHE A 394 16.11 17.45 -22.25
N ASN A 395 16.34 17.88 -21.01
CA ASN A 395 16.75 19.24 -20.69
C ASN A 395 17.98 19.21 -19.75
N ILE A 396 19.13 19.64 -20.27
CA ILE A 396 20.40 19.67 -19.52
C ILE A 396 20.38 20.78 -18.45
N ASP A 397 19.56 21.82 -18.63
CA ASP A 397 19.57 23.00 -17.77
C ASP A 397 18.48 23.01 -16.68
N GLY A 398 17.43 22.22 -16.85
CA GLY A 398 16.28 22.15 -15.94
C GLY A 398 15.69 20.75 -15.84
N SER A 399 16.35 19.87 -15.08
CA SER A 399 15.68 18.64 -14.60
C SER A 399 14.80 18.96 -13.39
N ASP A 400 13.51 18.62 -13.48
CA ASP A 400 12.49 18.78 -12.42
C ASP A 400 12.53 17.63 -11.40
N CYS A 401 13.69 17.01 -11.21
CA CYS A 401 13.82 15.87 -10.30
C CYS A 401 13.73 16.36 -8.85
N THR A 402 12.79 15.77 -8.11
CA THR A 402 12.40 16.12 -6.74
C THR A 402 12.94 15.11 -5.73
N TYR A 403 12.73 15.38 -4.43
CA TYR A 403 13.10 14.45 -3.37
C TYR A 403 12.41 13.08 -3.50
N ASP A 404 11.19 13.04 -4.03
CA ASP A 404 10.42 11.80 -4.20
C ASP A 404 10.91 10.93 -5.38
N ASP A 405 11.79 11.48 -6.22
CA ASP A 405 12.34 10.78 -7.37
C ASP A 405 13.60 9.97 -7.04
N ILE A 406 14.23 10.21 -5.89
CA ILE A 406 15.49 9.58 -5.48
C ILE A 406 15.28 8.85 -4.16
N ASN A 407 15.46 7.53 -4.19
CA ASN A 407 15.49 6.70 -2.98
C ASN A 407 16.94 6.44 -2.63
N ILE A 408 17.36 6.75 -1.40
CA ILE A 408 18.76 6.65 -1.00
C ILE A 408 18.89 6.20 0.45
N GLU A 409 19.72 5.19 0.66
CA GLU A 409 20.05 4.58 1.94
C GLU A 409 21.56 4.38 2.07
N ILE A 410 22.01 4.19 3.31
CA ILE A 410 23.41 4.03 3.64
C ILE A 410 23.57 2.80 4.53
N ASP A 411 24.52 1.94 4.21
CA ASP A 411 24.91 0.78 4.99
C ASP A 411 26.37 0.92 5.43
N ILE A 412 26.60 0.64 6.71
CA ILE A 412 27.91 0.73 7.37
C ILE A 412 28.24 -0.54 8.17
N SER A 413 27.55 -1.64 7.88
CA SER A 413 27.71 -2.94 8.52
C SER A 413 29.16 -3.46 8.46
N ASN A 414 29.88 -3.16 7.38
CA ASN A 414 31.24 -3.63 7.10
C ASN A 414 32.30 -2.53 7.27
N LYS A 415 32.41 -1.91 8.45
CA LYS A 415 33.42 -0.87 8.74
C LYS A 415 34.85 -1.33 8.35
N PRO A 416 35.67 -0.48 7.70
CA PRO A 416 35.48 0.95 7.42
C PRO A 416 34.73 1.26 6.11
N THR A 417 34.06 0.27 5.51
CA THR A 417 33.34 0.43 4.24
C THR A 417 31.99 1.11 4.48
N ILE A 418 31.65 2.05 3.61
CA ILE A 418 30.33 2.69 3.54
C ILE A 418 29.71 2.39 2.18
N VAL A 419 28.47 1.91 2.17
CA VAL A 419 27.74 1.60 0.93
C VAL A 419 26.54 2.53 0.85
N LEU A 420 26.49 3.35 -0.19
CA LEU A 420 25.34 4.18 -0.52
C LEU A 420 24.54 3.45 -1.59
N TYR A 421 23.25 3.20 -1.36
CA TYR A 421 22.43 2.47 -2.32
C TYR A 421 21.04 3.05 -2.46
N GLY A 422 20.39 2.75 -3.60
CA GLY A 422 18.99 3.07 -3.81
C GLY A 422 18.62 3.32 -5.27
N LYS A 423 17.46 3.94 -5.51
CA LYS A 423 16.90 4.17 -6.85
C LYS A 423 17.22 5.58 -7.32
N ASN A 424 17.63 5.71 -8.59
CA ASN A 424 17.91 6.98 -9.26
C ASN A 424 19.02 7.84 -8.60
N ILE A 425 19.94 7.23 -7.86
CA ILE A 425 21.06 7.94 -7.21
C ILE A 425 22.22 8.29 -8.18
N GLY A 426 22.06 7.99 -9.48
CA GLY A 426 23.04 8.29 -10.52
C GLY A 426 24.13 7.23 -10.68
N PHE A 427 25.11 7.54 -11.55
CA PHE A 427 26.11 6.56 -12.00
C PHE A 427 27.55 6.92 -11.64
N GLU A 428 27.84 8.19 -11.31
CA GLU A 428 29.20 8.68 -11.10
C GLU A 428 29.42 9.08 -9.65
N ALA A 429 30.34 8.38 -8.94
CA ALA A 429 30.66 8.68 -7.55
C ALA A 429 31.17 10.12 -7.35
N LYS A 430 31.81 10.72 -8.36
CA LYS A 430 32.29 12.12 -8.32
C LYS A 430 31.16 13.16 -8.20
N ASN A 431 29.92 12.77 -8.50
CA ASN A 431 28.75 13.62 -8.35
C ASN A 431 28.17 13.54 -6.93
N ILE A 432 28.71 12.69 -6.05
CA ILE A 432 28.25 12.53 -4.68
C ILE A 432 29.25 13.21 -3.74
N ILE A 433 28.76 14.16 -2.95
CA ILE A 433 29.50 14.81 -1.88
C ILE A 433 28.82 14.45 -0.57
N THR A 434 29.58 14.11 0.46
CA THR A 434 28.99 13.92 1.79
C THR A 434 29.52 14.91 2.80
N THR A 435 28.70 15.19 3.81
CA THR A 435 29.09 15.90 5.03
C THR A 435 28.79 15.00 6.23
N PRO A 436 29.81 14.62 7.03
CA PRO A 436 31.24 14.87 6.81
C PRO A 436 31.79 14.14 5.56
N PRO A 437 32.98 14.55 5.05
CA PRO A 437 33.48 14.08 3.75
C PRO A 437 33.91 12.61 3.78
N ASN A 438 33.29 11.81 2.91
CA ASN A 438 33.67 10.45 2.60
C ASN A 438 34.00 10.36 1.11
N VAL A 439 34.90 9.46 0.74
CA VAL A 439 35.29 9.23 -0.65
C VAL A 439 34.56 7.99 -1.16
N PHE A 440 33.61 8.20 -2.06
CA PHE A 440 33.00 7.13 -2.84
C PHE A 440 33.84 6.88 -4.09
N SER A 441 33.97 5.61 -4.46
CA SER A 441 34.74 5.18 -5.64
C SER A 441 33.90 4.26 -6.51
N GLY A 442 34.22 4.23 -7.80
CA GLY A 442 33.59 3.37 -8.78
C GLY A 442 32.35 3.94 -9.47
N LEU A 443 31.87 3.19 -10.45
CA LEU A 443 30.55 3.36 -11.04
C LEU A 443 29.54 2.59 -10.21
N SER A 444 28.32 3.11 -10.13
CA SER A 444 27.24 2.44 -9.40
C SER A 444 26.87 1.11 -10.04
N PHE A 445 27.14 0.00 -9.36
CA PHE A 445 26.62 -1.31 -9.77
C PHE A 445 25.24 -1.49 -9.12
N LYS A 446 24.17 -1.56 -9.94
CA LYS A 446 22.78 -1.75 -9.46
C LYS A 446 22.26 -0.64 -8.55
N GLY A 447 22.77 0.59 -8.66
CA GLY A 447 22.36 1.67 -7.77
C GLY A 447 23.16 1.72 -6.46
N ASN A 448 24.36 1.13 -6.39
CA ASN A 448 25.19 1.09 -5.18
C ASN A 448 26.59 1.72 -5.40
N PHE A 449 27.01 2.63 -4.54
CA PHE A 449 28.37 3.17 -4.47
C PHE A 449 29.08 2.73 -3.20
N THR A 450 30.32 2.26 -3.33
CA THR A 450 31.16 1.86 -2.20
C THR A 450 32.21 2.93 -1.93
N GLY A 451 32.35 3.33 -0.67
CA GLY A 451 33.32 4.31 -0.21
C GLY A 451 34.05 3.87 1.05
N GLN A 452 35.02 4.69 1.45
CA GLN A 452 35.68 4.58 2.75
C GLN A 452 35.15 5.62 3.73
N MET A 453 34.83 5.15 4.93
CA MET A 453 34.38 5.98 6.04
C MET A 453 35.57 6.59 6.79
N TYR A 454 35.51 7.89 7.06
CA TYR A 454 36.46 8.58 7.93
C TYR A 454 35.78 9.07 9.21
N GLY A 455 36.03 8.38 10.33
CA GLY A 455 35.49 8.71 11.65
C GLY A 455 34.15 8.04 11.97
N ASP A 456 33.62 8.31 13.17
CA ASP A 456 32.35 7.73 13.62
C ASP A 456 31.20 8.66 13.21
N LEU A 457 30.44 8.22 12.21
CA LEU A 457 29.34 8.98 11.64
C LEU A 457 28.07 8.64 12.41
N LYS A 458 27.41 9.65 13.00
CA LYS A 458 26.03 9.51 13.48
C LYS A 458 25.03 9.77 12.34
N ASN A 459 25.26 10.85 11.61
CA ASN A 459 24.47 11.28 10.45
C ASN A 459 25.41 11.70 9.31
N VAL A 460 24.98 11.45 8.08
CA VAL A 460 25.69 11.75 6.83
C VAL A 460 24.73 12.48 5.91
N THR A 461 25.02 13.73 5.57
CA THR A 461 24.28 14.44 4.53
C THR A 461 24.93 14.17 3.18
N VAL A 462 24.18 13.56 2.27
CA VAL A 462 24.59 13.25 0.90
C VAL A 462 24.02 14.30 -0.04
N THR A 463 24.89 15.03 -0.73
CA THR A 463 24.53 16.09 -1.68
C THR A 463 25.01 15.72 -3.07
N PHE A 464 24.11 15.82 -4.04
CA PHE A 464 24.48 15.67 -5.45
C PHE A 464 25.12 16.96 -5.96
N LYS A 465 26.39 16.89 -6.35
CA LYS A 465 27.20 18.04 -6.83
C LYS A 465 26.62 18.67 -8.10
N THR A 466 26.16 17.82 -9.00
CA THR A 466 25.45 18.18 -10.24
C THR A 466 23.93 18.05 -10.01
N GLN A 467 23.10 18.45 -10.99
CA GLN A 467 21.64 18.26 -10.87
C GLN A 467 21.32 16.81 -10.43
N PRO A 468 20.35 16.64 -9.52
CA PRO A 468 19.33 17.63 -9.14
C PRO A 468 19.74 18.63 -8.04
N LYS A 469 20.99 18.60 -7.53
CA LYS A 469 21.45 19.45 -6.41
C LYS A 469 20.65 19.25 -5.11
N LEU A 470 20.08 18.06 -4.94
CA LEU A 470 19.35 17.67 -3.75
C LEU A 470 20.32 17.18 -2.65
N SER A 471 19.92 17.37 -1.40
CA SER A 471 20.66 16.95 -0.22
C SER A 471 19.82 16.06 0.68
N PHE A 472 20.28 14.85 0.95
CA PHE A 472 19.61 13.85 1.77
C PHE A 472 20.38 13.62 3.05
N THR A 473 19.74 13.79 4.21
CA THR A 473 20.35 13.38 5.48
C THR A 473 20.05 11.91 5.72
N LEU A 474 21.09 11.12 5.95
CA LEU A 474 21.04 9.69 6.22
C LEU A 474 21.63 9.43 7.59
N THR A 475 20.96 8.66 8.42
CA THR A 475 21.54 8.23 9.70
C THR A 475 22.13 6.84 9.58
N THR A 476 23.27 6.69 10.22
CA THR A 476 24.03 5.45 10.43
C THR A 476 23.85 4.93 11.86
N SER A 477 23.11 5.65 12.71
CA SER A 477 22.81 5.22 14.07
C SER A 477 21.57 4.32 14.11
N THR A 478 21.49 3.48 15.15
CA THR A 478 20.33 2.67 15.49
C THR A 478 19.39 3.43 16.43
N ASN A 479 19.30 4.76 16.29
CA ASN A 479 18.39 5.55 17.12
C ASN A 479 16.94 5.34 16.64
N PRO A 480 15.96 5.22 17.55
CA PRO A 480 14.56 5.22 17.17
C PRO A 480 14.18 6.58 16.54
N PRO A 481 13.11 6.63 15.72
CA PRO A 481 12.59 7.89 15.22
C PRO A 481 12.24 8.84 16.37
N VAL A 482 12.28 10.15 16.14
CA VAL A 482 11.89 11.18 17.11
C VAL A 482 10.76 11.99 16.50
N ILE A 483 9.67 12.21 17.25
CA ILE A 483 8.48 12.94 16.81
C ILE A 483 8.38 14.25 17.58
N ASP A 484 8.62 15.37 16.90
CA ASP A 484 8.58 16.70 17.48
C ASP A 484 7.16 17.26 17.45
N SER A 485 6.51 17.21 16.28
CA SER A 485 5.16 17.74 16.06
C SER A 485 4.34 16.87 15.09
N ILE A 486 3.01 16.93 15.24
CA ILE A 486 2.04 16.30 14.35
C ILE A 486 0.98 17.35 14.01
N SER A 487 0.69 17.52 12.72
CA SER A 487 -0.37 18.40 12.23
C SER A 487 -1.28 17.64 11.25
N GLN A 488 -2.56 17.98 11.26
CA GLN A 488 -3.57 17.35 10.42
C GLN A 488 -4.26 18.39 9.53
N ASN A 489 -4.45 18.06 8.26
CA ASN A 489 -5.29 18.78 7.33
C ASN A 489 -6.21 17.79 6.61
N ASN A 490 -7.50 17.76 6.96
CA ASN A 490 -8.45 16.73 6.56
C ASN A 490 -7.92 15.31 6.84
N SER A 491 -7.74 14.49 5.80
CA SER A 491 -7.19 13.13 5.86
C SER A 491 -5.65 13.09 5.88
N THR A 492 -4.96 14.21 5.63
CA THR A 492 -3.51 14.25 5.52
C THR A 492 -2.86 14.57 6.87
N LEU A 493 -1.94 13.72 7.32
CA LEU A 493 -1.08 13.97 8.47
C LEU A 493 0.32 14.40 8.00
N THR A 494 0.83 15.43 8.65
CA THR A 494 2.22 15.87 8.54
C THR A 494 2.91 15.69 9.89
N ILE A 495 3.96 14.88 9.92
CA ILE A 495 4.71 14.51 11.12
C ILE A 495 6.13 15.06 10.96
N GLU A 496 6.55 15.95 11.86
CA GLU A 496 7.88 16.53 11.87
C GLU A 496 8.70 15.98 13.03
N GLY A 497 10.00 15.79 12.81
CA GLY A 497 10.86 15.06 13.73
C GLY A 497 12.26 14.82 13.20
N SER A 498 12.87 13.71 13.62
CA SER A 498 14.18 13.27 13.12
C SER A 498 14.33 11.74 13.16
N PHE A 499 15.38 11.21 12.52
CA PHE A 499 15.63 9.75 12.43
C PHE A 499 14.53 8.95 11.71
N PHE A 500 13.78 9.60 10.82
CA PHE A 500 12.91 8.92 9.86
C PHE A 500 13.72 8.35 8.67
N ASN A 501 13.05 7.65 7.75
CA ASN A 501 13.64 7.13 6.52
C ASN A 501 13.35 8.06 5.31
N ASN A 502 14.24 8.12 4.32
CA ASN A 502 13.97 8.81 3.05
C ASN A 502 13.20 7.91 2.07
N ILE A 503 12.98 6.64 2.39
CA ILE A 503 12.18 5.70 1.60
C ILE A 503 10.80 5.52 2.26
N PRO A 504 9.70 6.03 1.64
CA PRO A 504 8.35 5.95 2.20
C PRO A 504 7.89 4.53 2.55
N SER A 505 8.22 3.54 1.70
CA SER A 505 7.84 2.15 1.91
C SER A 505 8.48 1.49 3.13
N ASN A 506 9.54 2.09 3.68
CA ASN A 506 10.25 1.60 4.86
C ASN A 506 9.73 2.26 6.15
N ILE A 507 8.64 3.03 6.07
CA ILE A 507 7.98 3.69 7.18
C ILE A 507 6.55 3.15 7.31
N GLN A 508 6.17 2.83 8.53
CA GLN A 508 4.78 2.52 8.87
C GLN A 508 4.29 3.54 9.90
N VAL A 509 3.11 4.09 9.67
CA VAL A 509 2.47 5.03 10.59
C VAL A 509 1.09 4.48 10.94
N SER A 510 0.85 4.29 12.24
CA SER A 510 -0.43 3.79 12.75
C SER A 510 -0.91 4.60 13.95
N ILE A 511 -2.22 4.69 14.16
CA ILE A 511 -2.87 5.36 15.29
C ILE A 511 -3.63 4.29 16.07
N GLU A 512 -3.33 4.12 17.36
CA GLU A 512 -3.92 3.10 18.26
C GLU A 512 -3.92 1.66 17.69
N GLU A 513 -2.99 1.34 16.80
CA GLU A 513 -2.86 0.04 16.12
C GLU A 513 -4.02 -0.36 15.16
N GLU A 514 -5.08 0.45 15.08
CA GLU A 514 -6.24 0.20 14.22
C GLU A 514 -6.27 1.08 12.95
N LEU A 515 -5.88 2.36 13.05
CA LEU A 515 -5.84 3.25 11.89
C LEU A 515 -4.47 3.25 11.23
N VAL A 516 -4.40 2.91 9.94
CA VAL A 516 -3.18 2.99 9.14
C VAL A 516 -3.14 4.31 8.38
N CYS A 517 -2.01 5.02 8.46
CA CYS A 517 -1.74 6.21 7.66
C CYS A 517 -0.80 5.86 6.51
N ASN A 518 -1.31 5.92 5.28
CA ASN A 518 -0.56 5.55 4.08
C ASN A 518 0.49 6.61 3.76
N VAL A 519 1.77 6.30 4.00
CA VAL A 519 2.88 7.23 3.80
C VAL A 519 3.02 7.59 2.31
N LYS A 520 2.95 8.89 2.00
CA LYS A 520 3.07 9.44 0.63
C LYS A 520 4.47 9.91 0.33
N SER A 521 5.09 10.61 1.28
CA SER A 521 6.47 11.08 1.17
C SER A 521 7.15 11.08 2.54
N SER A 522 8.47 10.95 2.53
CA SER A 522 9.27 10.92 3.75
C SER A 522 10.67 11.42 3.51
N SER A 523 11.22 12.12 4.51
CA SER A 523 12.61 12.51 4.61
C SER A 523 13.09 12.22 6.02
N PHE A 524 14.38 12.42 6.30
CA PHE A 524 14.92 12.31 7.67
C PHE A 524 14.15 13.15 8.71
N TYR A 525 13.55 14.28 8.32
CA TYR A 525 12.92 15.22 9.24
C TYR A 525 11.38 15.29 9.16
N LYS A 526 10.77 14.70 8.14
CA LYS A 526 9.35 14.89 7.86
C LYS A 526 8.73 13.68 7.19
N ILE A 527 7.53 13.31 7.64
CA ILE A 527 6.66 12.31 7.01
C ILE A 527 5.34 12.99 6.64
N THR A 528 4.85 12.71 5.43
CA THR A 528 3.49 13.05 5.02
C THR A 528 2.75 11.76 4.72
N CYS A 529 1.59 11.54 5.33
CA CYS A 529 0.79 10.34 5.13
C CYS A 529 -0.71 10.66 5.06
N GLU A 530 -1.49 9.74 4.51
CA GLU A 530 -2.93 9.91 4.29
C GLU A 530 -3.73 8.83 5.03
N LEU A 531 -4.69 9.26 5.85
CA LEU A 531 -5.65 8.42 6.56
C LEU A 531 -6.82 8.06 5.66
N GLN A 532 -7.47 6.93 5.94
CA GLN A 532 -8.72 6.57 5.27
C GLN A 532 -9.84 7.56 5.67
N TYR A 533 -10.48 8.16 4.67
CA TYR A 533 -11.60 9.08 4.85
C TYR A 533 -12.93 8.31 4.87
N PRO A 534 -13.91 8.65 5.74
CA PRO A 534 -13.88 9.68 6.79
C PRO A 534 -13.23 9.18 8.10
N ILE A 535 -12.61 10.09 8.84
CA ILE A 535 -11.97 9.80 10.13
C ILE A 535 -13.05 9.79 11.23
N LYS A 536 -13.48 8.59 11.63
CA LYS A 536 -14.45 8.36 12.71
C LYS A 536 -13.89 8.50 14.12
N PRO A 537 -12.70 7.94 14.47
CA PRO A 537 -12.14 8.15 15.80
C PRO A 537 -11.49 9.53 15.88
N TYR A 538 -11.72 10.26 16.97
CA TYR A 538 -11.18 11.61 17.20
C TYR A 538 -10.77 11.80 18.67
N GLY A 539 -10.13 12.93 18.96
CA GLY A 539 -9.65 13.28 20.31
C GLY A 539 -8.18 12.91 20.51
N ASN A 540 -7.75 12.80 21.77
CA ASN A 540 -6.35 12.48 22.08
C ASN A 540 -6.05 11.02 21.74
N LYS A 541 -5.12 10.81 20.82
CA LYS A 541 -4.73 9.52 20.27
C LYS A 541 -3.21 9.35 20.29
N VAL A 542 -2.76 8.10 20.38
CA VAL A 542 -1.34 7.74 20.30
C VAL A 542 -0.98 7.36 18.86
N LEU A 543 -0.08 8.13 18.26
CA LEU A 543 0.53 7.84 16.96
C LEU A 543 1.83 7.05 17.16
N LYS A 544 1.99 5.98 16.39
CA LYS A 544 3.19 5.14 16.31
C LYS A 544 3.82 5.31 14.94
N VAL A 545 5.06 5.80 14.90
CA VAL A 545 5.90 5.79 13.69
C VAL A 545 6.92 4.69 13.83
N MET A 546 6.94 3.76 12.88
CA MET A 546 7.99 2.75 12.76
C MET A 546 8.88 3.06 11.57
N ALA A 547 10.18 3.12 11.78
CA ALA A 547 11.20 3.31 10.76
C ALA A 547 12.37 2.37 11.04
N ARG A 548 12.80 1.58 10.05
CA ARG A 548 13.94 0.65 10.15
C ARG A 548 13.82 -0.35 11.32
N GLY A 549 12.61 -0.80 11.61
CA GLY A 549 12.31 -1.75 12.71
C GLY A 549 12.31 -1.13 14.11
N LEU A 550 12.61 0.16 14.25
CA LEU A 550 12.48 0.91 15.50
C LEU A 550 11.21 1.77 15.47
N TYR A 551 10.68 2.14 16.64
CA TYR A 551 9.46 2.93 16.71
C TYR A 551 9.51 4.05 17.75
N ALA A 552 8.64 5.04 17.56
CA ALA A 552 8.36 6.10 18.52
C ALA A 552 6.86 6.32 18.65
N LEU A 553 6.45 6.76 19.85
CA LEU A 553 5.08 7.05 20.20
C LEU A 553 4.93 8.54 20.51
N LYS A 554 3.84 9.15 20.06
CA LYS A 554 3.50 10.54 20.36
C LYS A 554 1.99 10.70 20.48
N GLU A 555 1.56 11.36 21.54
CA GLU A 555 0.16 11.78 21.69
C GLU A 555 -0.12 13.02 20.84
N PHE A 556 -1.26 13.03 20.16
CA PHE A 556 -1.78 14.19 19.44
C PHE A 556 -3.30 14.18 19.41
N ASN A 557 -3.90 15.33 19.12
CA ASN A 557 -5.35 15.46 19.01
C ASN A 557 -5.79 15.22 17.56
N LEU A 558 -6.33 14.04 17.29
CA LEU A 558 -6.88 13.64 16.00
C LEU A 558 -8.22 14.37 15.78
N GLN A 559 -8.29 15.16 14.71
CA GLN A 559 -9.49 15.91 14.32
C GLN A 559 -10.47 15.01 13.56
N TYR A 560 -11.74 15.11 13.92
CA TYR A 560 -12.86 14.54 13.20
C TYR A 560 -13.01 15.17 11.80
N THR A 561 -13.46 14.40 10.82
CA THR A 561 -13.79 14.91 9.49
C THR A 561 -15.24 14.56 9.13
N PRO A 562 -16.15 15.54 8.98
CA PRO A 562 -17.58 15.28 8.75
C PRO A 562 -17.86 14.67 7.37
N ILE A 563 -18.87 13.80 7.31
CA ILE A 563 -19.45 13.27 6.06
C ILE A 563 -20.58 14.23 5.62
N PRO A 564 -20.52 14.82 4.42
CA PRO A 564 -21.60 15.68 3.93
C PRO A 564 -22.87 14.87 3.63
N CYS A 565 -24.03 15.41 4.02
CA CYS A 565 -25.33 14.82 3.69
C CYS A 565 -25.70 14.99 2.20
N PRO A 566 -26.57 14.11 1.66
CA PRO A 566 -26.98 14.12 0.26
C PRO A 566 -27.68 15.41 -0.21
N VAL A 567 -28.21 16.22 0.70
CA VAL A 567 -28.82 17.53 0.44
C VAL A 567 -28.37 18.53 1.52
N SER A 568 -28.15 19.79 1.16
CA SER A 568 -27.78 20.83 2.12
C SER A 568 -28.91 21.07 3.11
N ASP A 569 -28.57 21.12 4.40
CA ASP A 569 -29.50 21.39 5.51
C ASP A 569 -30.76 20.51 5.53
N CYS A 570 -30.71 19.33 4.91
CA CYS A 570 -31.83 18.38 4.90
C CYS A 570 -33.18 19.01 4.51
N ASN A 571 -33.14 19.95 3.55
CA ASN A 571 -34.28 20.74 3.06
C ASN A 571 -35.03 21.52 4.16
N GLU A 572 -34.34 21.96 5.21
CA GLU A 572 -34.91 22.64 6.40
C GLU A 572 -35.87 21.77 7.25
N GLY A 573 -36.30 20.61 6.74
CA GLY A 573 -37.17 19.67 7.44
C GLY A 573 -36.41 18.62 8.26
N GLY A 574 -35.09 18.76 8.44
CA GLY A 574 -34.27 17.85 9.22
C GLY A 574 -32.89 18.40 9.59
N VAL A 575 -32.07 17.56 10.21
CA VAL A 575 -30.67 17.85 10.58
C VAL A 575 -29.76 16.80 9.94
N CYS A 576 -28.60 17.23 9.45
CA CYS A 576 -27.60 16.33 8.91
C CYS A 576 -26.89 15.60 10.05
N ASN A 577 -26.98 14.27 10.07
CA ASN A 577 -26.08 13.43 10.85
C ASN A 577 -24.76 13.30 10.08
N ASP A 578 -23.78 14.12 10.46
CA ASP A 578 -22.49 14.20 9.78
C ASP A 578 -21.61 12.95 10.01
N HIS A 579 -21.96 12.06 10.95
CA HIS A 579 -21.26 10.80 11.20
C HIS A 579 -21.68 9.69 10.24
N GLU A 580 -22.94 9.69 9.80
CA GLU A 580 -23.51 8.69 8.89
C GLU A 580 -23.71 9.24 7.47
N GLY A 581 -23.71 10.57 7.29
CA GLY A 581 -24.06 11.22 6.03
C GLY A 581 -25.54 11.08 5.69
N ILE A 582 -26.42 10.95 6.69
CA ILE A 582 -27.87 10.74 6.54
C ILE A 582 -28.63 11.92 7.16
N CYS A 583 -29.74 12.31 6.54
CA CYS A 583 -30.63 13.33 7.08
C CYS A 583 -31.63 12.73 8.08
N GLU A 584 -31.64 13.28 9.30
CA GLU A 584 -32.62 12.96 10.35
C GLU A 584 -33.75 14.00 10.31
N CYS A 585 -34.95 13.59 9.89
CA CYS A 585 -36.07 14.52 9.72
C CYS A 585 -36.69 14.95 11.06
N TYR A 586 -37.15 16.19 11.15
CA TYR A 586 -38.05 16.63 12.21
C TYR A 586 -39.37 15.85 12.14
N GLN A 587 -40.10 15.72 13.26
CA GLN A 587 -41.27 14.84 13.37
C GLN A 587 -42.41 15.19 12.39
N GLU A 588 -42.49 16.46 12.00
CA GLU A 588 -43.42 17.00 11.02
C GLU A 588 -43.09 16.60 9.58
N PHE A 589 -41.92 15.99 9.33
CA PHE A 589 -41.45 15.60 8.01
C PHE A 589 -41.00 14.13 7.96
N VAL A 590 -41.05 13.54 6.77
CA VAL A 590 -40.62 12.16 6.52
C VAL A 590 -39.90 12.06 5.19
N THR A 591 -38.99 11.08 5.09
CA THR A 591 -38.32 10.74 3.83
C THR A 591 -39.06 9.61 3.12
N ILE A 592 -39.48 9.82 1.86
CA ILE A 592 -40.10 8.77 1.00
C ILE A 592 -39.43 8.77 -0.36
N GLY A 593 -38.75 7.68 -0.72
CA GLY A 593 -37.98 7.60 -1.96
C GLY A 593 -36.87 8.64 -1.99
N ASN A 594 -36.84 9.49 -3.02
CA ASN A 594 -35.81 10.52 -3.20
C ASN A 594 -36.12 11.85 -2.48
N ASN A 595 -37.28 11.94 -1.85
CA ASN A 595 -37.77 13.12 -1.15
C ASN A 595 -37.27 13.08 0.29
N ILE A 596 -36.12 13.70 0.55
CA ILE A 596 -35.45 13.69 1.86
C ILE A 596 -35.99 14.84 2.73
N CYS A 597 -36.64 14.48 3.85
CA CYS A 597 -37.18 15.40 4.85
C CYS A 597 -38.01 16.58 4.31
N ASN A 598 -38.76 16.36 3.23
CA ASN A 598 -39.55 17.41 2.56
C ASN A 598 -41.03 17.04 2.39
N ILE A 599 -41.46 15.85 2.85
CA ILE A 599 -42.86 15.44 2.85
C ILE A 599 -43.41 15.63 4.25
N GLU A 600 -44.46 16.44 4.40
CA GLU A 600 -45.15 16.62 5.67
C GLU A 600 -45.71 15.28 6.16
N ASN A 601 -45.33 14.87 7.37
CA ASN A 601 -45.82 13.67 8.02
C ASN A 601 -47.28 13.85 8.49
N ILE A 602 -47.92 12.78 8.95
CA ILE A 602 -49.26 12.84 9.54
C ILE A 602 -49.32 11.98 10.81
N TYR A 603 -49.94 12.47 11.87
CA TYR A 603 -50.21 11.70 13.09
C TYR A 603 -51.25 12.33 14.00
N ILE A 604 -51.89 11.50 14.82
CA ILE A 604 -52.75 11.95 15.92
C ILE A 604 -51.98 11.80 17.23
N SER A 605 -51.91 12.88 18.01
CA SER A 605 -51.34 12.85 19.35
C SER A 605 -52.39 12.50 20.40
N THR A 606 -53.55 13.17 20.38
CA THR A 606 -54.59 12.99 21.39
C THR A 606 -56.00 13.29 20.86
N SER A 607 -57.03 12.96 21.63
CA SER A 607 -58.43 13.21 21.32
C SER A 607 -59.20 13.73 22.53
N THR A 608 -60.28 14.48 22.31
CA THR A 608 -61.30 14.70 23.35
C THR A 608 -62.12 13.43 23.60
N GLN A 609 -63.02 13.48 24.58
CA GLN A 609 -63.89 12.35 24.93
C GLN A 609 -65.37 12.74 24.87
N VAL A 610 -66.23 11.76 24.60
CA VAL A 610 -67.71 11.83 24.60
C VAL A 610 -68.29 10.76 25.53
N ASP A 611 -69.59 10.83 25.81
CA ASP A 611 -70.28 9.80 26.60
C ASP A 611 -70.31 8.46 25.82
N SER A 612 -69.85 7.39 26.47
CA SER A 612 -69.87 6.03 25.91
C SER A 612 -71.24 5.57 25.39
N SER A 613 -72.32 5.99 26.03
CA SER A 613 -73.69 5.54 25.72
C SER A 613 -74.29 6.21 24.48
N THR A 614 -73.82 7.39 24.10
CA THR A 614 -74.40 8.18 23.00
C THR A 614 -73.45 8.41 21.83
N GLY A 615 -72.14 8.25 22.01
CA GLY A 615 -71.16 8.73 21.03
C GLY A 615 -71.26 10.26 20.86
N GLY A 616 -70.68 10.78 19.77
CA GLY A 616 -70.73 12.21 19.45
C GLY A 616 -69.50 12.75 18.72
N GLU A 617 -69.37 14.07 18.69
CA GLU A 617 -68.22 14.76 18.09
C GLU A 617 -66.99 14.68 19.02
N VAL A 618 -65.87 14.21 18.46
CA VAL A 618 -64.57 14.15 19.11
C VAL A 618 -63.59 15.00 18.31
N SER A 619 -62.81 15.83 19.00
CA SER A 619 -61.72 16.56 18.38
C SER A 619 -60.42 15.77 18.49
N LEU A 620 -59.67 15.68 17.40
CA LEU A 620 -58.34 15.08 17.33
C LEU A 620 -57.30 16.19 17.22
N PHE A 621 -56.22 16.03 17.97
CA PHE A 621 -55.05 16.90 17.97
C PHE A 621 -53.86 16.11 17.42
N GLY A 622 -52.96 16.77 16.70
CA GLY A 622 -51.83 16.09 16.08
C GLY A 622 -51.09 16.96 15.07
N TRP A 623 -50.54 16.31 14.04
CA TRP A 623 -50.05 16.97 12.83
C TRP A 623 -50.78 16.37 11.64
N PHE A 624 -51.55 17.21 10.95
CA PHE A 624 -52.49 16.84 9.91
C PHE A 624 -52.08 17.38 8.54
N SER A 625 -50.86 17.92 8.43
CA SER A 625 -50.33 18.55 7.21
C SER A 625 -51.18 19.73 6.72
N SER A 626 -50.63 20.54 5.81
CA SER A 626 -51.30 21.64 5.12
C SER A 626 -52.38 21.19 4.13
N TYR A 627 -52.44 19.91 3.74
CA TYR A 627 -53.34 19.39 2.71
C TYR A 627 -54.69 18.90 3.28
N ALA A 628 -55.80 19.41 2.74
CA ALA A 628 -57.16 19.19 3.28
C ALA A 628 -57.82 17.82 2.98
N ASN A 629 -57.11 16.83 2.39
CA ASN A 629 -57.69 15.56 1.93
C ASN A 629 -57.28 14.38 2.82
N ILE A 630 -57.74 14.38 4.07
CA ILE A 630 -57.49 13.30 5.05
C ILE A 630 -58.70 12.37 5.10
N GLN A 631 -58.46 11.06 4.99
CA GLN A 631 -59.46 10.02 5.28
C GLN A 631 -59.17 9.40 6.64
N ILE A 632 -60.22 9.18 7.44
CA ILE A 632 -60.10 8.61 8.78
C ILE A 632 -61.02 7.40 8.88
N PHE A 633 -60.45 6.27 9.33
CA PHE A 633 -61.18 5.04 9.58
C PHE A 633 -61.16 4.72 11.08
N LEU A 634 -62.32 4.52 11.68
CA LEU A 634 -62.49 4.05 13.05
C LEU A 634 -62.80 2.55 13.03
N ASN A 635 -61.97 1.73 13.67
CA ASN A 635 -62.06 0.27 13.64
C ASN A 635 -62.24 -0.29 12.21
N ASP A 636 -61.46 0.26 11.27
CA ASP A 636 -61.47 -0.10 9.86
C ASP A 636 -62.77 0.28 9.10
N VAL A 637 -63.62 1.13 9.68
CA VAL A 637 -64.82 1.72 9.06
C VAL A 637 -64.59 3.22 8.80
N ASP A 638 -64.88 3.67 7.57
CA ASP A 638 -64.71 5.07 7.17
C ASP A 638 -65.65 6.02 7.94
N THR A 639 -65.16 7.20 8.31
CA THR A 639 -65.96 8.23 8.98
C THR A 639 -66.48 9.24 7.98
N GLU A 640 -67.81 9.34 7.85
CA GLU A 640 -68.46 10.25 6.88
C GLU A 640 -68.32 11.75 7.23
N SER A 641 -67.90 12.10 8.45
CA SER A 641 -67.85 13.48 8.97
C SER A 641 -66.48 13.86 9.54
N VAL A 642 -65.50 14.09 8.66
CA VAL A 642 -64.21 14.70 9.04
C VAL A 642 -64.24 16.20 8.75
N THR A 643 -64.10 17.03 9.78
CA THR A 643 -63.98 18.48 9.65
C THR A 643 -62.55 18.91 9.96
N TYR A 644 -61.81 19.34 8.95
CA TYR A 644 -60.45 19.89 9.12
C TYR A 644 -60.54 21.36 9.52
N GLU A 645 -59.88 21.73 10.62
CA GLU A 645 -59.86 23.11 11.11
C GLU A 645 -58.46 23.75 11.00
N SER A 646 -57.39 22.98 11.26
CA SER A 646 -56.01 23.44 11.08
C SER A 646 -55.04 22.27 10.97
N GLN A 647 -53.77 22.57 10.69
CA GLN A 647 -52.69 21.57 10.62
C GLN A 647 -52.48 20.80 11.92
N ARG A 648 -53.08 21.24 13.04
CA ARG A 648 -53.00 20.56 14.34
C ARG A 648 -54.34 20.15 14.92
N PHE A 649 -55.43 20.43 14.23
CA PHE A 649 -56.77 20.24 14.76
C PHE A 649 -57.76 19.75 13.69
N LEU A 650 -58.45 18.65 13.99
CA LEU A 650 -59.56 18.15 13.19
C LEU A 650 -60.67 17.58 14.09
N LYS A 651 -61.88 17.46 13.57
CA LYS A 651 -63.03 16.87 14.27
C LYS A 651 -63.59 15.68 13.51
N ILE A 652 -64.04 14.68 14.26
CA ILE A 652 -64.70 13.47 13.76
C ILE A 652 -65.94 13.16 14.60
N THR A 653 -66.87 12.37 14.05
CA THR A 653 -67.97 11.79 14.85
C THR A 653 -67.67 10.33 15.17
N VAL A 654 -67.73 9.96 16.44
CA VAL A 654 -67.60 8.57 16.90
C VAL A 654 -68.99 7.99 17.23
N PRO A 655 -69.28 6.73 16.86
CA PRO A 655 -70.54 6.07 17.24
C PRO A 655 -70.57 5.76 18.75
N PRO A 656 -71.73 5.40 19.34
CA PRO A 656 -71.78 4.84 20.70
C PRO A 656 -70.83 3.64 20.87
N GLY A 657 -70.15 3.54 22.01
CA GLY A 657 -69.12 2.51 22.23
C GLY A 657 -68.38 2.66 23.56
N THR A 658 -67.42 1.77 23.82
CA THR A 658 -66.60 1.78 25.04
C THR A 658 -65.12 1.54 24.73
N GLY A 659 -64.23 1.94 25.63
CA GLY A 659 -62.79 1.68 25.53
C GLY A 659 -62.04 2.47 24.45
N LYS A 660 -60.93 1.90 23.97
CA LYS A 660 -60.07 2.50 22.94
C LYS A 660 -60.51 2.12 21.52
N VAL A 661 -60.38 3.05 20.59
CA VAL A 661 -60.76 2.88 19.18
C VAL A 661 -59.51 2.90 18.31
N LYS A 662 -59.38 1.92 17.42
CA LYS A 662 -58.32 1.91 16.41
C LYS A 662 -58.62 2.98 15.37
N VAL A 663 -57.63 3.82 15.07
CA VAL A 663 -57.76 4.87 14.06
C VAL A 663 -56.72 4.64 12.98
N THR A 664 -57.17 4.64 11.74
CA THR A 664 -56.29 4.68 10.58
C THR A 664 -56.52 6.01 9.86
N MET A 665 -55.46 6.79 9.69
CA MET A 665 -55.50 8.05 8.97
C MET A 665 -54.70 7.92 7.69
N VAL A 666 -55.30 8.30 6.56
CA VAL A 666 -54.69 8.18 5.23
C VAL A 666 -54.69 9.53 4.54
N MET A 667 -53.54 9.93 4.02
CA MET A 667 -53.37 11.11 3.17
C MET A 667 -52.40 10.77 2.04
N ALA A 668 -52.87 10.79 0.79
CA ALA A 668 -52.06 10.42 -0.38
C ALA A 668 -51.34 9.07 -0.19
N GLN A 669 -50.01 9.08 -0.06
CA GLN A 669 -49.17 7.89 0.16
C GLN A 669 -48.86 7.62 1.65
N LEU A 670 -49.25 8.53 2.55
CA LEU A 670 -49.02 8.41 3.97
C LEU A 670 -50.17 7.68 4.65
N LYS A 671 -49.80 6.76 5.53
CA LYS A 671 -50.73 6.02 6.38
C LYS A 671 -50.24 6.05 7.81
N TRP A 672 -51.03 6.64 8.69
CA TRP A 672 -50.82 6.58 10.13
C TRP A 672 -51.82 5.61 10.75
N ASN A 673 -51.36 4.81 11.70
CA ASN A 673 -52.21 3.92 12.49
C ASN A 673 -51.96 4.23 13.96
N GLY A 674 -53.02 4.17 14.76
CA GLY A 674 -52.90 4.30 16.20
C GLY A 674 -54.22 4.03 16.91
N PHE A 675 -54.27 4.44 18.18
CA PHE A 675 -55.44 4.31 19.02
C PHE A 675 -55.78 5.66 19.63
N ILE A 676 -57.07 5.97 19.69
CA ILE A 676 -57.62 7.07 20.47
C ILE A 676 -58.53 6.52 21.56
N TYR A 677 -58.87 7.34 22.55
CA TYR A 677 -59.73 6.95 23.66
C TYR A 677 -60.94 7.89 23.75
N PRO A 678 -61.90 7.74 22.84
CA PRO A 678 -62.91 8.76 22.63
C PRO A 678 -64.07 8.66 23.64
N TYR A 679 -64.12 7.63 24.48
CA TYR A 679 -65.26 7.37 25.38
C TYR A 679 -64.92 7.61 26.85
N ILE A 680 -65.83 8.29 27.57
CA ILE A 680 -65.87 8.34 29.02
C ILE A 680 -66.79 7.21 29.51
N GLU A 681 -66.27 6.29 30.31
CA GLU A 681 -67.07 5.26 30.97
C GLU A 681 -67.66 5.78 32.28
N THR A 682 -68.98 5.95 32.30
CA THR A 682 -69.75 6.45 33.47
C THR A 682 -70.64 5.36 34.10
N SER A 683 -70.80 4.21 33.44
CA SER A 683 -71.55 3.06 33.95
C SER A 683 -70.58 1.94 34.31
N ASN A 684 -70.63 1.42 35.55
CA ASN A 684 -69.75 0.38 36.14
C ASN A 684 -68.55 0.83 37.01
N ILE A 685 -68.59 2.01 37.63
CA ILE A 685 -67.60 2.42 38.62
C ILE A 685 -67.74 1.55 39.91
N ALA A 686 -66.63 1.01 40.43
CA ALA A 686 -66.60 0.17 41.63
C ALA A 686 -65.40 0.50 42.54
N CYS A 687 -65.59 0.44 43.86
CA CYS A 687 -64.51 0.69 44.81
C CYS A 687 -63.60 -0.52 45.02
N PHE A 688 -62.33 -0.25 45.29
CA PHE A 688 -61.33 -1.29 45.55
C PHE A 688 -61.69 -2.16 46.77
N ASN A 689 -61.61 -3.48 46.60
CA ASN A 689 -62.02 -4.51 47.58
C ASN A 689 -63.40 -4.29 48.22
N ASN A 690 -64.31 -3.57 47.54
CA ASN A 690 -65.60 -3.16 48.10
C ASN A 690 -65.47 -2.52 49.51
N CYS A 691 -64.46 -1.67 49.68
CA CYS A 691 -64.14 -1.01 50.95
C CYS A 691 -63.93 -1.98 52.13
N SER A 692 -63.51 -3.22 51.85
CA SER A 692 -63.16 -4.27 52.80
C SER A 692 -64.20 -4.49 53.91
N SER A 693 -65.48 -4.22 53.63
CA SER A 693 -66.60 -4.21 54.60
C SER A 693 -66.50 -3.20 55.77
N ASN A 694 -65.46 -2.37 55.78
CA ASN A 694 -65.16 -1.37 56.80
C ASN A 694 -65.45 0.07 56.34
N GLY A 695 -66.09 0.24 55.18
CA GLY A 695 -66.48 1.54 54.66
C GLY A 695 -67.71 1.47 53.75
N VAL A 696 -68.08 2.62 53.19
CA VAL A 696 -69.16 2.79 52.21
C VAL A 696 -68.55 3.23 50.88
N CYS A 697 -68.87 2.52 49.79
CA CYS A 697 -68.38 2.83 48.45
C CYS A 697 -69.20 3.95 47.79
N ASN A 698 -68.52 4.99 47.31
CA ASN A 698 -69.09 5.98 46.40
C ASN A 698 -68.91 5.47 44.95
N THR A 699 -69.99 4.97 44.35
CA THR A 699 -70.00 4.44 42.98
C THR A 699 -69.96 5.53 41.90
N THR A 700 -69.79 6.80 42.26
CA THR A 700 -69.57 7.90 41.31
C THR A 700 -68.09 8.31 41.26
N SER A 701 -67.39 8.29 42.40
CA SER A 701 -65.96 8.65 42.48
C SER A 701 -65.00 7.47 42.62
N SER A 702 -65.50 6.24 42.78
CA SER A 702 -64.70 5.04 43.08
C SER A 702 -63.99 5.09 44.46
N GLU A 703 -64.50 5.89 45.40
CA GLU A 703 -63.86 6.12 46.69
C GLU A 703 -64.58 5.45 47.86
N CYS A 704 -63.79 4.98 48.83
CA CYS A 704 -64.30 4.42 50.07
C CYS A 704 -64.32 5.46 51.19
N THR A 705 -65.49 5.67 51.80
CA THR A 705 -65.60 6.40 53.07
C THR A 705 -65.49 5.41 54.22
N CYS A 706 -64.40 5.48 54.98
CA CYS A 706 -64.11 4.50 56.03
C CYS A 706 -64.86 4.76 57.34
N LYS A 707 -65.26 3.68 58.03
CA LYS A 707 -65.77 3.73 59.41
C LYS A 707 -64.65 4.20 60.35
N THR A 708 -65.03 4.78 61.49
CA THR A 708 -64.09 5.24 62.52
C THR A 708 -63.09 4.14 62.90
N GLY A 709 -61.80 4.48 62.91
CA GLY A 709 -60.69 3.57 63.23
C GLY A 709 -60.07 2.86 62.02
N PHE A 710 -60.70 2.93 60.83
CA PHE A 710 -60.20 2.36 59.59
C PHE A 710 -59.78 3.44 58.59
N TYR A 711 -58.74 3.13 57.81
CA TYR A 711 -58.06 4.03 56.88
C TYR A 711 -57.63 3.30 55.60
N GLY A 712 -57.12 4.06 54.63
CA GLY A 712 -56.65 3.54 53.34
C GLY A 712 -57.73 3.46 52.27
N VAL A 713 -57.31 3.27 51.02
CA VAL A 713 -58.21 3.37 49.84
C VAL A 713 -59.31 2.30 49.81
N ASP A 714 -59.15 1.21 50.56
CA ASP A 714 -60.14 0.13 50.72
C ASP A 714 -60.61 -0.04 52.18
N CYS A 715 -60.31 0.91 53.08
CA CYS A 715 -60.67 0.87 54.49
C CYS A 715 -60.18 -0.36 55.28
N SER A 716 -59.10 -1.01 54.85
CA SER A 716 -58.52 -2.13 55.60
C SER A 716 -57.31 -1.77 56.46
N GLY A 717 -56.81 -0.53 56.40
CA GLY A 717 -55.73 -0.06 57.28
C GLY A 717 -56.25 0.47 58.62
N ILE A 718 -55.38 0.53 59.63
CA ILE A 718 -55.65 1.15 60.95
C ILE A 718 -54.64 2.28 61.26
N SER A 719 -54.95 3.12 62.27
CA SER A 719 -54.15 4.31 62.65
C SER A 719 -52.70 3.97 63.03
N LEU A 720 -51.82 4.93 62.80
CA LEU A 720 -50.40 4.93 63.20
C LEU A 720 -50.25 5.67 64.54
N ASP A 721 -50.63 5.07 65.66
CA ASP A 721 -50.43 5.73 66.97
C ASP A 721 -48.99 5.57 67.51
N ASP A 722 -48.23 4.59 67.02
CA ASP A 722 -46.76 4.45 67.05
C ASP A 722 -46.48 3.10 66.36
N PRO A 723 -45.50 2.94 65.44
CA PRO A 723 -44.37 3.82 65.07
C PRO A 723 -44.67 4.82 63.95
N LYS A 724 -43.94 5.95 63.95
CA LYS A 724 -44.02 7.02 62.93
C LYS A 724 -43.43 6.60 61.57
N THR A 725 -44.21 6.78 60.51
CA THR A 725 -43.74 6.72 59.13
C THR A 725 -42.73 7.83 58.86
N THR A 726 -41.55 7.51 58.33
CA THR A 726 -40.60 8.52 57.85
C THR A 726 -40.53 8.49 56.32
N LEU A 727 -40.62 9.67 55.72
CA LEU A 727 -40.34 9.89 54.31
C LEU A 727 -38.87 10.29 54.18
N SER A 728 -38.10 9.53 53.40
CA SER A 728 -36.83 10.02 52.88
C SER A 728 -37.05 10.42 51.43
N ASP A 729 -37.32 11.71 51.24
CA ASP A 729 -37.35 12.41 49.94
C ASP A 729 -35.97 12.99 49.59
N SER A 730 -35.00 12.87 50.50
CA SER A 730 -33.68 13.45 50.35
C SER A 730 -32.79 12.75 49.33
N ASN A 731 -33.08 11.52 48.93
CA ASN A 731 -32.35 10.73 47.94
C ASN A 731 -33.30 9.97 47.00
N TRP A 732 -32.84 9.69 45.78
CA TRP A 732 -33.53 8.79 44.84
C TRP A 732 -33.05 7.35 45.02
N PRO A 733 -33.93 6.33 45.08
CA PRO A 733 -35.39 6.36 45.00
C PRO A 733 -36.06 6.83 46.30
N VAL A 734 -37.26 7.41 46.20
CA VAL A 734 -38.03 7.88 47.37
C VAL A 734 -38.49 6.70 48.20
N SER A 735 -38.39 6.81 49.53
CA SER A 735 -38.76 5.73 50.44
C SER A 735 -39.75 6.15 51.52
N LEU A 736 -40.76 5.29 51.72
CA LEU A 736 -41.70 5.34 52.83
C LEU A 736 -41.34 4.20 53.79
N THR A 737 -40.87 4.54 54.98
CA THR A 737 -40.40 3.54 55.95
C THR A 737 -41.19 3.59 57.26
N ASN A 738 -41.39 2.42 57.85
CA ASN A 738 -41.93 2.25 59.19
C ASN A 738 -41.18 1.08 59.85
N GLU A 739 -40.46 1.36 60.94
CA GLU A 739 -39.51 0.43 61.58
C GLU A 739 -38.50 -0.14 60.56
N GLN A 740 -38.28 -1.46 60.57
CA GLN A 740 -37.42 -2.16 59.62
C GLN A 740 -37.99 -2.26 58.20
N THR A 741 -39.23 -1.87 57.94
CA THR A 741 -39.88 -2.10 56.63
C THR A 741 -39.89 -0.82 55.80
N GLY A 742 -39.27 -0.86 54.62
CA GLY A 742 -39.22 0.26 53.68
C GLY A 742 -39.79 -0.09 52.32
N PHE A 743 -40.60 0.83 51.78
CA PHE A 743 -41.15 0.79 50.43
C PHE A 743 -40.45 1.85 49.58
N TYR A 744 -39.76 1.44 48.52
CA TYR A 744 -38.95 2.31 47.66
C TYR A 744 -39.64 2.47 46.30
N ILE A 745 -40.04 3.69 45.97
CA ILE A 745 -40.77 4.02 44.75
C ILE A 745 -39.83 4.72 43.77
N SER A 746 -39.79 4.25 42.52
CA SER A 746 -38.94 4.82 41.48
C SER A 746 -39.50 4.65 40.08
N ILE A 747 -39.07 5.52 39.16
CA ILE A 747 -39.23 5.32 37.72
C ILE A 747 -37.97 4.63 37.19
N VAL A 748 -38.14 3.42 36.65
CA VAL A 748 -37.04 2.56 36.18
C VAL A 748 -36.73 2.80 34.71
N SER A 749 -37.76 3.03 33.92
CA SER A 749 -37.60 3.35 32.50
C SER A 749 -38.78 4.12 31.92
N ILE A 750 -38.48 4.92 30.91
CA ILE A 750 -39.42 5.53 29.99
C ILE A 750 -39.19 4.85 28.64
N ASN A 751 -40.20 4.14 28.16
CA ASN A 751 -40.13 3.33 26.95
C ASN A 751 -40.97 3.97 25.85
N GLU A 752 -40.44 4.05 24.65
CA GLU A 752 -41.23 4.20 23.43
C GLU A 752 -41.63 2.81 22.97
N VAL A 753 -42.93 2.59 22.80
CA VAL A 753 -43.51 1.28 22.51
C VAL A 753 -44.28 1.36 21.19
N SER A 754 -44.05 0.38 20.33
CA SER A 754 -44.76 0.21 19.08
C SER A 754 -46.22 -0.22 19.32
N LEU A 755 -47.08 -0.10 18.31
CA LEU A 755 -48.49 -0.52 18.39
C LEU A 755 -48.69 -2.01 18.75
N ASP A 756 -47.71 -2.85 18.45
CA ASP A 756 -47.71 -4.28 18.79
C ASP A 756 -47.25 -4.57 20.24
N GLY A 757 -46.84 -3.54 20.99
CA GLY A 757 -46.32 -3.66 22.35
C GLY A 757 -44.81 -3.87 22.45
N SER A 758 -44.08 -3.92 21.33
CA SER A 758 -42.61 -4.03 21.35
C SER A 758 -41.93 -2.71 21.73
N ILE A 759 -40.85 -2.79 22.50
CA ILE A 759 -40.09 -1.61 22.95
C ILE A 759 -39.15 -1.16 21.81
N VAL A 760 -39.35 0.06 21.31
CA VAL A 760 -38.60 0.68 20.20
C VAL A 760 -37.41 1.51 20.72
N LYS A 761 -37.59 2.16 21.87
CA LYS A 761 -36.56 2.94 22.56
C LYS A 761 -36.79 2.78 24.07
N LYS A 762 -35.73 2.54 24.82
CA LYS A 762 -35.76 2.42 26.29
C LYS A 762 -34.79 3.42 26.88
N GLN A 763 -35.30 4.34 27.71
CA GLN A 763 -34.48 5.25 28.48
C GLN A 763 -34.58 4.88 29.96
N SER A 764 -33.44 4.69 30.61
CA SER A 764 -33.36 4.58 32.08
C SER A 764 -32.83 5.90 32.64
N PRO A 765 -33.71 6.77 33.18
CA PRO A 765 -33.29 8.12 33.56
C PRO A 765 -32.37 8.09 34.79
N VAL A 766 -31.35 8.94 34.77
CA VAL A 766 -30.46 9.19 35.92
C VAL A 766 -30.97 10.44 36.62
N TRP A 767 -31.58 10.27 37.78
CA TRP A 767 -32.26 11.34 38.49
C TRP A 767 -31.30 12.18 39.34
N GLU A 768 -31.33 13.49 39.12
CA GLU A 768 -30.62 14.48 39.90
C GLU A 768 -31.59 15.22 40.82
N LYS A 769 -31.17 15.47 42.07
CA LYS A 769 -31.98 16.22 43.03
C LYS A 769 -31.86 17.72 42.76
N LYS A 770 -32.98 18.42 42.56
CA LYS A 770 -33.02 19.90 42.50
C LYS A 770 -33.34 20.54 43.85
N SER A 771 -34.27 19.95 44.59
CA SER A 771 -34.68 20.39 45.94
C SER A 771 -35.20 19.20 46.72
N ASP A 772 -35.53 19.38 48.01
CA ASP A 772 -35.94 18.29 48.91
C ASP A 772 -37.13 17.47 48.42
N SER A 773 -37.96 18.02 47.53
CA SER A 773 -39.15 17.38 46.98
C SER A 773 -39.18 17.29 45.45
N LYS A 774 -38.08 17.59 44.76
CA LYS A 774 -38.03 17.68 43.30
C LYS A 774 -36.78 17.04 42.70
N PHE A 775 -37.01 16.08 41.81
CA PHE A 775 -35.99 15.42 41.01
C PHE A 775 -36.14 15.77 39.54
N PHE A 776 -35.03 15.86 38.83
CA PHE A 776 -35.02 16.14 37.40
C PHE A 776 -33.98 15.27 36.69
N THR A 777 -34.17 15.11 35.39
CA THR A 777 -33.19 14.46 34.52
C THR A 777 -33.36 14.99 33.10
N SER A 778 -32.23 15.27 32.44
CA SER A 778 -32.21 15.56 31.00
C SER A 778 -31.95 14.24 30.28
N ILE A 779 -32.88 13.83 29.43
CA ILE A 779 -32.73 12.58 28.66
C ILE A 779 -31.86 12.84 27.42
N ASN A 780 -32.04 14.01 26.82
CA ASN A 780 -31.18 14.59 25.80
C ASN A 780 -31.26 16.14 25.93
N ASP A 781 -30.78 16.88 24.94
CA ASP A 781 -30.75 18.35 24.96
C ASP A 781 -32.14 19.03 25.01
N ARG A 782 -33.22 18.29 24.69
CA ARG A 782 -34.58 18.82 24.58
C ARG A 782 -35.58 18.16 25.54
N THR A 783 -35.46 16.86 25.76
CA THR A 783 -36.36 16.06 26.58
C THR A 783 -36.00 16.14 28.05
N ILE A 784 -36.94 16.62 28.86
CA ILE A 784 -36.79 16.79 30.30
C ILE A 784 -37.86 15.99 31.02
N ALA A 785 -37.46 15.20 32.01
CA ALA A 785 -38.37 14.57 32.95
C ALA A 785 -38.18 15.15 34.36
N THR A 786 -39.28 15.41 35.05
CA THR A 786 -39.32 15.97 36.40
C THR A 786 -40.25 15.12 37.27
N MET A 787 -39.84 14.87 38.50
CA MET A 787 -40.65 14.20 39.51
C MET A 787 -40.79 15.11 40.72
N ASN A 788 -42.02 15.44 41.10
CA ASN A 788 -42.33 16.24 42.27
C ASN A 788 -43.06 15.38 43.30
N PHE A 789 -42.67 15.51 44.57
CA PHE A 789 -43.33 14.84 45.69
C PHE A 789 -43.91 15.87 46.67
N GLY A 790 -45.05 15.57 47.28
CA GLY A 790 -45.64 16.41 48.33
C GLY A 790 -46.17 15.56 49.47
N VAL A 791 -45.91 15.95 50.71
CA VAL A 791 -46.45 15.27 51.90
C VAL A 791 -47.82 15.85 52.24
N LEU A 792 -48.83 15.00 52.37
CA LEU A 792 -50.19 15.41 52.66
C LEU A 792 -50.75 14.58 53.83
N ASN A 793 -51.15 15.28 54.89
CA ASN A 793 -51.79 14.68 56.07
C ASN A 793 -53.23 15.17 56.19
N ASN A 794 -54.19 14.28 55.95
CA ASN A 794 -55.63 14.55 56.06
C ASN A 794 -56.08 15.77 55.25
N GLN A 795 -55.68 15.83 53.98
CA GLN A 795 -56.05 16.91 53.07
C GLN A 795 -56.84 16.36 51.89
N SER A 796 -57.93 17.06 51.55
CA SER A 796 -58.64 16.84 50.30
C SER A 796 -57.92 17.61 49.20
N ILE A 797 -57.52 16.92 48.14
CA ILE A 797 -56.87 17.51 46.98
C ILE A 797 -57.69 17.24 45.73
N GLU A 798 -57.65 18.18 44.79
CA GLU A 798 -58.24 18.00 43.47
C GLU A 798 -57.11 17.70 42.47
N ILE A 799 -57.16 16.53 41.85
CA ILE A 799 -56.25 16.13 40.79
C ILE A 799 -57.09 15.84 39.56
N ASN A 800 -56.85 16.58 38.47
CA ASN A 800 -57.48 16.35 37.17
C ASN A 800 -59.03 16.24 37.24
N ASN A 801 -59.67 17.18 37.96
CA ASN A 801 -61.12 17.26 38.22
C ASN A 801 -61.72 16.13 39.07
N ASN A 802 -60.87 15.33 39.74
CA ASN A 802 -61.31 14.37 40.75
C ASN A 802 -60.83 14.84 42.13
N GLN A 803 -61.74 14.90 43.11
CA GLN A 803 -61.40 15.21 44.50
C GLN A 803 -61.07 13.92 45.25
N PHE A 804 -59.98 13.95 46.02
CA PHE A 804 -59.53 12.82 46.81
C PHE A 804 -59.08 13.23 48.20
N LEU A 805 -59.43 12.43 49.20
CA LEU A 805 -58.87 12.54 50.54
C LEU A 805 -57.57 11.72 50.64
N ILE A 806 -56.45 12.39 50.94
CA ILE A 806 -55.19 11.71 51.28
C ILE A 806 -55.01 11.74 52.80
N GLN A 807 -54.95 10.54 53.37
CA GLN A 807 -54.71 10.30 54.79
C GLN A 807 -53.28 9.76 54.91
N ASN A 808 -52.41 10.48 55.63
CA ASN A 808 -51.01 10.13 55.90
C ASN A 808 -50.25 9.52 54.71
N GLY A 809 -49.97 10.33 53.69
CA GLY A 809 -49.35 9.87 52.46
C GLY A 809 -48.57 10.94 51.69
N ILE A 810 -48.10 10.57 50.50
CA ILE A 810 -47.43 11.44 49.55
C ILE A 810 -48.21 11.51 48.24
N ILE A 811 -48.21 12.69 47.63
CA ILE A 811 -48.54 12.88 46.21
C ILE A 811 -47.24 12.82 45.40
N ALA A 812 -47.32 12.22 44.22
CA ALA A 812 -46.21 12.00 43.32
C ALA A 812 -46.65 12.42 41.91
N GLU A 813 -46.06 13.50 41.39
CA GLU A 813 -46.36 14.07 40.08
C GLU A 813 -45.16 13.90 39.15
N PHE A 814 -45.39 13.21 38.03
CA PHE A 814 -44.42 13.03 36.97
C PHE A 814 -44.75 13.93 35.79
N ASP A 815 -43.79 14.77 35.40
CA ASP A 815 -43.85 15.62 34.21
C ASP A 815 -42.79 15.17 33.20
N LEU A 816 -43.21 14.96 31.95
CA LEU A 816 -42.33 14.76 30.81
C LEU A 816 -42.59 15.85 29.77
N SER A 817 -41.51 16.45 29.26
CA SER A 817 -41.58 17.49 28.23
C SER A 817 -40.67 17.16 27.05
N TYR A 818 -41.19 17.40 25.84
CA TYR A 818 -40.50 17.29 24.55
C TYR A 818 -39.91 15.90 24.28
N TRP A 819 -40.69 14.83 24.46
CA TRP A 819 -40.26 13.48 24.08
C TRP A 819 -40.16 13.33 22.56
N GLU A 820 -38.99 12.90 22.08
CA GLU A 820 -38.73 12.66 20.66
C GLU A 820 -38.96 11.19 20.29
N PHE A 821 -40.11 10.92 19.66
CA PHE A 821 -40.46 9.62 19.11
C PHE A 821 -39.65 9.29 17.86
N LYS A 822 -39.22 8.03 17.73
CA LYS A 822 -38.66 7.47 16.49
C LYS A 822 -39.72 7.27 15.41
N ASN A 823 -40.97 7.00 15.81
CA ASN A 823 -42.08 6.85 14.89
C ASN A 823 -43.36 7.48 15.47
N THR A 824 -44.13 8.17 14.64
CA THR A 824 -45.35 8.85 15.05
C THR A 824 -46.52 7.92 15.40
N SER A 825 -46.43 6.62 15.10
CA SER A 825 -47.40 5.61 15.57
C SER A 825 -47.08 5.07 16.96
N ASN A 826 -45.91 5.39 17.52
CA ASN A 826 -45.48 4.83 18.80
C ASN A 826 -46.13 5.56 19.99
N GLN A 827 -46.25 4.83 21.09
CA GLN A 827 -46.81 5.26 22.36
C GLN A 827 -45.72 5.32 23.43
N LEU A 828 -46.03 5.96 24.56
CA LEU A 828 -45.10 6.07 25.67
C LEU A 828 -45.53 5.15 26.81
N GLN A 829 -44.61 4.37 27.37
CA GLN A 829 -44.84 3.58 28.56
C GLN A 829 -43.87 4.00 29.67
N ILE A 830 -44.40 4.48 30.78
CA ILE A 830 -43.63 4.81 31.98
C ILE A 830 -43.69 3.63 32.92
N VAL A 831 -42.52 3.12 33.30
CA VAL A 831 -42.38 1.96 34.17
C VAL A 831 -42.02 2.41 35.58
N ILE A 832 -42.98 2.28 36.49
CA ILE A 832 -42.82 2.54 37.93
C ILE A 832 -42.50 1.23 38.64
N SER A 833 -41.54 1.28 39.56
CA SER A 833 -41.19 0.20 40.46
C SER A 833 -41.51 0.58 41.90
N SER A 834 -42.10 -0.36 42.63
CA SER A 834 -42.14 -0.35 44.10
C SER A 834 -41.36 -1.55 44.61
N GLN A 835 -40.25 -1.32 45.30
CA GLN A 835 -39.40 -2.35 45.89
C GLN A 835 -39.52 -2.34 47.41
N MET A 836 -39.74 -3.50 48.02
CA MET A 836 -39.75 -3.65 49.48
C MET A 836 -38.38 -4.10 49.98
N LYS A 837 -37.85 -3.43 51.00
CA LYS A 837 -36.63 -3.85 51.70
C LYS A 837 -36.85 -3.87 53.19
N VAL A 838 -36.16 -4.80 53.85
CA VAL A 838 -36.05 -4.81 55.30
C VAL A 838 -34.70 -4.20 55.66
N ASP A 839 -34.70 -3.07 56.35
CA ASP A 839 -33.48 -2.45 56.87
C ASP A 839 -33.09 -3.12 58.19
N SER A 840 -32.00 -3.90 58.16
CA SER A 840 -31.46 -4.56 59.35
C SER A 840 -30.93 -3.59 60.41
N LYS A 841 -30.74 -2.30 60.08
CA LYS A 841 -30.22 -1.27 61.00
C LYS A 841 -31.30 -0.45 61.70
N ALA A 842 -32.54 -0.49 61.20
CA ALA A 842 -33.67 0.20 61.82
C ALA A 842 -34.23 -0.61 63.01
N THR A 843 -35.08 0.03 63.83
CA THR A 843 -35.76 -0.60 64.98
C THR A 843 -36.47 -1.88 64.53
N GLN A 844 -36.09 -3.04 65.10
CA GLN A 844 -36.64 -4.34 64.71
C GLN A 844 -37.91 -4.68 65.51
N ASN A 845 -39.00 -4.93 64.80
CA ASN A 845 -40.23 -5.51 65.33
C ASN A 845 -40.43 -6.92 64.78
N ASN A 846 -40.04 -7.93 65.57
CA ASN A 846 -40.04 -9.35 65.18
C ASN A 846 -41.43 -10.02 65.29
N CYS A 847 -42.45 -9.27 65.67
CA CYS A 847 -43.75 -9.80 66.06
C CYS A 847 -44.70 -9.97 64.88
N ASN A 848 -44.32 -9.38 63.75
CA ASN A 848 -45.12 -9.26 62.54
C ASN A 848 -44.41 -9.98 61.39
N SER A 849 -44.15 -11.28 61.53
CA SER A 849 -43.34 -12.07 60.59
C SER A 849 -44.11 -12.58 59.37
N ASP A 850 -44.86 -11.69 58.72
CA ASP A 850 -45.79 -12.07 57.65
C ASP A 850 -45.13 -12.25 56.26
N LYS A 851 -45.81 -13.06 55.45
CA LYS A 851 -45.58 -13.15 54.00
C LYS A 851 -45.93 -11.81 53.33
N SER A 852 -45.24 -11.51 52.24
CA SER A 852 -45.58 -10.36 51.40
C SER A 852 -46.88 -10.63 50.67
N GLU A 853 -47.87 -9.75 50.79
CA GLU A 853 -49.13 -9.82 50.06
C GLU A 853 -49.25 -8.67 49.07
N PHE A 854 -49.78 -8.96 47.88
CA PHE A 854 -50.06 -7.97 46.86
C PHE A 854 -51.47 -8.17 46.32
N SER A 855 -52.23 -7.08 46.25
CA SER A 855 -53.49 -7.02 45.53
C SER A 855 -53.54 -5.77 44.66
N SER A 856 -54.26 -5.87 43.55
CA SER A 856 -54.52 -4.75 42.65
C SER A 856 -55.98 -4.77 42.20
N GLY A 857 -56.49 -3.62 41.79
CA GLY A 857 -57.88 -3.49 41.35
C GLY A 857 -58.09 -2.31 40.41
N SER A 858 -59.26 -2.29 39.79
CA SER A 858 -59.66 -1.26 38.82
C SER A 858 -60.75 -0.37 39.38
N MET A 859 -60.79 0.89 38.94
CA MET A 859 -61.92 1.80 39.17
C MET A 859 -63.18 1.40 38.38
N ILE A 860 -63.02 0.61 37.31
CA ILE A 860 -64.10 0.17 36.44
C ILE A 860 -64.27 -1.35 36.59
N LYS A 861 -65.47 -1.79 36.95
CA LYS A 861 -65.79 -3.21 37.16
C LYS A 861 -65.59 -4.00 35.86
N GLY A 862 -64.72 -5.01 35.89
CA GLY A 862 -64.39 -5.85 34.73
C GLY A 862 -63.30 -5.30 33.81
N SER A 863 -62.75 -4.11 34.10
CA SER A 863 -61.60 -3.57 33.37
C SER A 863 -60.30 -4.28 33.73
N LYS A 864 -59.40 -4.40 32.74
CA LYS A 864 -58.03 -4.91 32.93
C LYS A 864 -57.07 -3.87 33.49
N ASN A 865 -57.51 -2.61 33.61
CA ASN A 865 -56.70 -1.49 34.10
C ASN A 865 -56.51 -1.59 35.63
N VAL A 866 -55.29 -1.44 36.12
CA VAL A 866 -54.96 -1.56 37.56
C VAL A 866 -54.69 -0.17 38.15
N ASN A 867 -55.74 0.48 38.68
CA ASN A 867 -55.66 1.83 39.24
C ASN A 867 -55.26 1.85 40.72
N PHE A 868 -55.53 0.77 41.43
CA PHE A 868 -55.25 0.63 42.84
C PHE A 868 -54.27 -0.52 43.07
N PHE A 869 -53.32 -0.29 43.96
CA PHE A 869 -52.35 -1.27 44.39
C PHE A 869 -52.26 -1.27 45.91
N LYS A 870 -52.21 -2.45 46.49
CA LYS A 870 -52.02 -2.67 47.93
C LYS A 870 -50.91 -3.70 48.13
N PHE A 871 -49.88 -3.29 48.85
CA PHE A 871 -48.71 -4.11 49.17
C PHE A 871 -48.56 -4.19 50.68
N THR A 872 -48.58 -5.39 51.24
CA THR A 872 -48.43 -5.60 52.68
C THR A 872 -47.16 -6.40 52.96
N LYS A 873 -46.32 -5.92 53.89
CA LYS A 873 -45.15 -6.63 54.41
C LYS A 873 -44.97 -6.34 55.89
N ASN A 874 -44.77 -7.39 56.68
CA ASN A 874 -44.62 -7.31 58.14
C ASN A 874 -45.78 -6.54 58.83
N SER A 875 -47.01 -6.76 58.35
CA SER A 875 -48.23 -6.04 58.72
C SER A 875 -48.19 -4.50 58.49
N LYS A 876 -47.30 -4.01 57.62
CA LYS A 876 -47.29 -2.63 57.11
C LYS A 876 -47.81 -2.64 55.68
N THR A 877 -48.77 -1.78 55.37
CA THR A 877 -49.47 -1.77 54.09
C THR A 877 -49.27 -0.45 53.35
N LEU A 878 -48.61 -0.51 52.20
CA LEU A 878 -48.55 0.57 51.22
C LEU A 878 -49.75 0.48 50.28
N TYR A 879 -50.54 1.55 50.24
CA TYR A 879 -51.55 1.76 49.21
C TYR A 879 -50.99 2.72 48.16
N ALA A 880 -51.23 2.43 46.89
CA ALA A 880 -50.98 3.34 45.80
C ALA A 880 -52.23 3.48 44.94
N ARG A 881 -52.57 4.72 44.58
CA ARG A 881 -53.61 5.02 43.60
C ARG A 881 -53.02 5.82 42.46
N ILE A 882 -53.23 5.34 41.25
CA ILE A 882 -52.82 6.03 40.02
C ILE A 882 -54.08 6.38 39.25
N GLN A 883 -54.20 7.66 38.87
CA GLN A 883 -55.33 8.15 38.10
C GLN A 883 -55.45 7.40 36.78
N ASN A 884 -56.67 7.06 36.37
CA ASN A 884 -56.93 6.51 35.04
C ASN A 884 -56.87 7.59 33.93
N LYS A 885 -56.46 8.82 34.28
CA LYS A 885 -56.31 9.95 33.36
C LYS A 885 -54.99 10.66 33.59
N ALA A 886 -54.37 11.13 32.51
CA ALA A 886 -53.18 11.96 32.49
C ALA A 886 -53.45 13.25 31.72
N LEU A 887 -52.61 14.27 31.88
CA LEU A 887 -52.61 15.44 31.01
C LEU A 887 -51.58 15.22 29.90
N ALA A 888 -52.03 15.08 28.66
CA ALA A 888 -51.19 14.95 27.48
C ALA A 888 -51.31 16.22 26.62
N SER A 889 -50.21 16.95 26.44
CA SER A 889 -50.18 18.22 25.67
C SER A 889 -51.31 19.20 26.03
N SER A 890 -51.57 19.37 27.33
CA SER A 890 -52.63 20.22 27.93
C SER A 890 -54.06 19.66 27.89
N TYR A 891 -54.27 18.44 27.40
CA TYR A 891 -55.58 17.79 27.36
C TYR A 891 -55.65 16.59 28.29
N GLN A 892 -56.79 16.42 28.96
CA GLN A 892 -57.02 15.28 29.82
C GLN A 892 -57.34 14.03 28.97
N VAL A 893 -56.51 13.01 29.08
CA VAL A 893 -56.63 11.75 28.33
C VAL A 893 -56.71 10.58 29.29
N PRO A 894 -57.49 9.54 28.99
CA PRO A 894 -57.44 8.31 29.75
C PRO A 894 -56.13 7.56 29.46
N ILE A 895 -55.67 6.78 30.44
CA ILE A 895 -54.42 6.01 30.37
C ILE A 895 -54.64 4.55 30.78
N ASP A 896 -53.94 3.65 30.10
CA ASP A 896 -53.95 2.22 30.36
C ASP A 896 -52.84 1.89 31.38
N ILE A 897 -53.20 1.43 32.57
CA ILE A 897 -52.26 1.00 33.61
C ILE A 897 -52.26 -0.52 33.69
N SER A 898 -51.07 -1.10 33.62
CA SER A 898 -50.86 -2.53 33.54
C SER A 898 -49.86 -3.00 34.58
N LEU A 899 -50.10 -4.18 35.15
CA LEU A 899 -49.13 -4.87 35.98
C LEU A 899 -48.14 -5.60 35.07
N LEU A 900 -46.87 -5.16 35.06
CA LEU A 900 -45.84 -5.75 34.20
C LEU A 900 -45.17 -6.96 34.87
N SER A 901 -44.88 -6.86 36.18
CA SER A 901 -44.35 -7.99 36.95
C SER A 901 -44.59 -7.83 38.45
N ASN A 902 -44.63 -8.95 39.16
CA ASN A 902 -44.62 -9.02 40.63
C ASN A 902 -43.72 -10.19 41.04
N GLN A 903 -42.45 -9.92 41.33
CA GLN A 903 -41.45 -10.93 41.70
C GLN A 903 -40.45 -10.36 42.71
N ASN A 904 -39.93 -11.20 43.61
CA ASN A 904 -38.81 -10.85 44.51
C ASN A 904 -39.02 -9.54 45.29
N ASN A 905 -40.18 -9.37 45.92
CA ASN A 905 -40.53 -8.16 46.67
C ASN A 905 -40.51 -6.86 45.84
N THR A 906 -40.57 -6.97 44.52
CA THR A 906 -40.58 -5.84 43.58
C THR A 906 -41.77 -5.95 42.66
N VAL A 907 -42.48 -4.84 42.49
CA VAL A 907 -43.62 -4.75 41.58
C VAL A 907 -43.40 -3.66 40.56
N LEU A 908 -43.57 -4.04 39.29
CA LEU A 908 -43.43 -3.16 38.14
C LEU A 908 -44.80 -2.85 37.54
N ILE A 909 -45.09 -1.57 37.40
CA ILE A 909 -46.33 -1.03 36.88
C ILE A 909 -46.01 -0.22 35.62
N GLY A 910 -46.70 -0.53 34.52
CA GLY A 910 -46.58 0.17 33.25
C GLY A 910 -47.77 1.10 33.04
N ILE A 911 -47.50 2.40 32.94
CA ILE A 911 -48.47 3.43 32.57
C ILE A 911 -48.31 3.75 31.10
N ASN A 912 -49.29 3.40 30.28
CA ASN A 912 -49.27 3.61 28.84
C ASN A 912 -50.04 4.88 28.47
N LEU A 913 -49.34 5.80 27.81
CA LEU A 913 -49.82 7.08 27.32
C LEU A 913 -49.92 7.05 25.79
N PRO A 914 -50.88 7.78 25.21
CA PRO A 914 -50.92 7.99 23.76
C PRO A 914 -49.69 8.77 23.28
N HIS A 915 -49.54 8.90 21.96
CA HIS A 915 -48.46 9.66 21.35
C HIS A 915 -48.50 11.13 21.81
N THR A 916 -47.58 11.57 22.65
CA THR A 916 -47.63 12.92 23.23
C THR A 916 -46.25 13.51 23.46
N LEU A 917 -46.10 14.79 23.12
CA LEU A 917 -44.85 15.54 23.37
C LEU A 917 -44.68 15.86 24.86
N MET A 918 -45.80 16.02 25.58
CA MET A 918 -45.80 16.37 26.99
C MET A 918 -46.78 15.49 27.75
N ALA A 919 -46.40 15.00 28.92
CA ALA A 919 -47.27 14.19 29.75
C ALA A 919 -47.13 14.58 31.23
N ARG A 920 -48.25 14.72 31.92
CA ARG A 920 -48.31 14.82 33.39
C ARG A 920 -49.19 13.72 33.96
N ILE A 921 -48.62 12.94 34.86
CA ILE A 921 -49.31 11.88 35.61
C ILE A 921 -49.19 12.18 37.09
N SER A 922 -50.30 11.99 37.80
CA SER A 922 -50.34 12.14 39.25
C SER A 922 -50.76 10.82 39.90
N SER A 923 -50.09 10.50 40.99
CA SER A 923 -50.35 9.32 41.82
C SER A 923 -50.25 9.70 43.29
N ASP A 924 -50.91 8.92 44.14
CA ASP A 924 -50.74 9.03 45.58
C ASP A 924 -50.32 7.70 46.19
N PHE A 925 -49.63 7.80 47.32
CA PHE A 925 -49.14 6.68 48.10
C PHE A 925 -49.40 6.93 49.58
N SER A 926 -50.03 6.00 50.27
CA SER A 926 -50.29 6.08 51.72
C SER A 926 -49.76 4.83 52.42
N LEU A 927 -49.24 5.00 53.64
CA LEU A 927 -48.74 3.90 54.46
C LEU A 927 -49.57 3.76 55.73
N PHE A 928 -50.11 2.57 55.97
CA PHE A 928 -50.89 2.24 57.17
C PHE A 928 -50.44 0.91 57.78
N LEU A 929 -50.89 0.64 59.00
CA LEU A 929 -50.74 -0.68 59.62
C LEU A 929 -51.91 -1.58 59.19
N ALA A 930 -51.66 -2.87 59.02
CA ALA A 930 -52.70 -3.86 58.84
C ALA A 930 -53.38 -4.18 60.20
N PRO A 931 -54.63 -4.66 60.22
CA PRO A 931 -55.39 -4.86 61.46
C PRO A 931 -54.78 -5.90 62.43
N ASP A 932 -53.93 -6.77 61.91
CA ASP A 932 -53.20 -7.83 62.61
C ASP A 932 -51.83 -7.40 63.14
N PHE A 933 -51.47 -6.12 62.99
CA PHE A 933 -50.21 -5.58 63.50
C PHE A 933 -50.11 -5.64 65.03
N ASN A 934 -48.99 -6.19 65.50
CA ASN A 934 -48.58 -6.21 66.92
C ASN A 934 -47.43 -5.22 67.19
N SER A 935 -47.61 -4.34 68.18
CA SER A 935 -46.53 -3.43 68.61
C SER A 935 -45.43 -4.19 69.35
N SER A 936 -44.18 -3.72 69.29
CA SER A 936 -43.03 -4.37 69.93
C SER A 936 -43.18 -4.59 71.44
N THR A 937 -44.04 -3.81 72.12
CA THR A 937 -44.36 -3.94 73.56
C THR A 937 -45.36 -5.05 73.86
N SER A 938 -46.14 -5.52 72.88
CA SER A 938 -47.14 -6.58 73.03
C SER A 938 -46.58 -8.00 72.86
N CYS A 939 -45.36 -8.12 72.34
CA CYS A 939 -44.76 -9.40 71.95
C CYS A 939 -44.13 -10.19 73.10
N SER A 940 -43.99 -9.56 74.25
CA SER A 940 -43.36 -10.11 75.44
C SER A 940 -44.35 -10.74 76.42
N GLN A 941 -45.57 -11.10 75.97
CA GLN A 941 -46.53 -11.84 76.81
C GLN A 941 -47.17 -13.03 76.09
N SER A 942 -46.43 -14.14 76.09
CA SER A 942 -46.94 -15.52 76.27
C SER A 942 -45.72 -16.43 76.52
N SER A 943 -45.18 -16.39 77.73
CA SER A 943 -45.36 -17.42 78.77
C SER A 943 -44.74 -18.77 78.39
N ASP A 944 -43.59 -19.04 79.01
CA ASP A 944 -43.15 -20.37 79.42
C ASP A 944 -44.35 -21.24 79.81
N ASP A 945 -44.50 -22.39 79.17
CA ASP A 945 -44.89 -23.63 79.84
C ASP A 945 -44.70 -24.85 78.91
N GLU A 946 -44.04 -25.85 79.49
CA GLU A 946 -44.17 -27.29 79.26
C GLU A 946 -43.54 -28.03 78.04
N VAL A 947 -42.49 -28.78 78.39
CA VAL A 947 -42.37 -30.26 78.33
C VAL A 947 -42.07 -30.94 76.98
N ASN A 948 -40.98 -31.71 77.04
CA ASN A 948 -40.68 -33.01 76.40
C ASN A 948 -41.72 -33.56 75.39
N ALA A 949 -41.23 -34.00 74.23
CA ALA A 949 -41.04 -35.43 73.93
C ALA A 949 -40.87 -35.66 72.43
N SER A 950 -39.71 -36.21 72.10
CA SER A 950 -39.55 -37.37 71.20
C SER A 950 -40.76 -37.83 70.36
N SER A 951 -40.52 -37.82 69.05
CA SER A 951 -40.59 -39.00 68.18
C SER A 951 -41.85 -39.28 67.34
N LEU A 952 -41.54 -39.79 66.14
CA LEU A 952 -42.28 -40.79 65.35
C LEU A 952 -43.28 -40.32 64.25
N ILE A 953 -42.84 -40.54 63.00
CA ILE A 953 -43.50 -41.36 61.96
C ILE A 953 -44.75 -40.75 61.31
N LEU A 954 -44.79 -40.41 60.01
CA LEU A 954 -44.42 -41.16 58.80
C LEU A 954 -45.20 -42.47 58.61
N TYR A 955 -46.53 -42.43 58.63
CA TYR A 955 -47.47 -43.36 57.96
C TYR A 955 -48.82 -42.63 57.97
N SER A 956 -49.65 -42.53 56.93
CA SER A 956 -49.89 -43.46 55.85
C SER A 956 -50.76 -42.75 54.79
N SER A 957 -50.30 -42.73 53.55
CA SER A 957 -51.19 -42.75 52.39
C SER A 957 -50.77 -43.96 51.57
N TYR A 958 -51.73 -44.68 51.01
CA TYR A 958 -51.58 -45.86 50.14
C TYR A 958 -51.57 -47.25 50.80
N LEU A 959 -52.67 -47.57 51.48
CA LEU A 959 -53.49 -48.75 51.19
C LEU A 959 -54.92 -48.20 51.23
N VAL A 960 -55.70 -48.10 50.15
CA VAL A 960 -56.34 -49.23 49.46
C VAL A 960 -56.70 -48.77 48.05
N LEU A 961 -56.05 -49.35 47.05
CA LEU A 961 -56.74 -49.75 45.83
C LEU A 961 -56.01 -50.94 45.21
N SER A 962 -56.71 -52.07 45.32
CA SER A 962 -56.59 -53.29 44.52
C SER A 962 -55.25 -54.01 44.46
N LEU A 963 -55.19 -55.03 45.31
CA LEU A 963 -54.58 -56.31 44.97
C LEU A 963 -55.29 -56.92 43.74
N LEU A 964 -54.50 -57.61 42.92
CA LEU A 964 -54.81 -58.38 41.71
C LEU A 964 -54.91 -57.56 40.41
N SER A 965 -54.07 -57.81 39.42
CA SER A 965 -53.56 -59.12 38.97
C SER A 965 -52.24 -58.84 38.22
N LEU A 966 -51.09 -59.36 38.67
CA LEU A 966 -50.52 -60.66 38.26
C LEU A 966 -50.77 -60.96 36.77
N VAL A 967 -49.70 -61.33 36.04
CA VAL A 967 -49.67 -61.79 34.63
C VAL A 967 -49.43 -60.58 33.68
N ILE A 968 -48.33 -60.39 32.95
CA ILE A 968 -47.30 -61.26 32.36
C ILE A 968 -46.22 -60.31 31.80
N LEU A 969 -44.94 -60.53 32.15
CA LEU A 969 -43.79 -60.83 31.27
C LEU A 969 -43.58 -59.85 30.10
N ILE A 970 -42.43 -59.17 29.95
CA ILE A 970 -41.02 -59.56 30.14
C ILE A 970 -40.25 -58.45 30.86
#